data_AF-A0A814M5V6-F1
#
_entry.id   AF-A0A814M5V6-F1
#
_cell.length_a   1.000
_cell.length_b   1.000
_cell.length_c   1.000
_cell.angle_alpha   90.00
_cell.angle_beta   90.00
_cell.angle_gamma   90.00
#
_symmetry.space_group_name_H-M   'P 1'
#
loop_
_entity.id
_entity.type
_entity.pdbx_description
1 polymer ?
#
loop_
_entity_poly.entity_id
_entity_poly.type
_entity_poly.pdbx_seq_one_letter_code
_entity_poly.pdbx_strand_id
1 'polypeptide(L)'
;MKRFRIDTIIVHSILIILLTFINYGESTSVHADTDDFFTVNITMTNMITTKEDEYAYVQYKLPDEELWIVGYSPLTEMNTVHHMLTYACASPGSDKAFWIGAGSCRGENTLIHGWARNAPPLTLPKDVGFAVGRNTPYKYIVANLHYLAIVAGDNSGNQITLSRKPRKYRAGVMLGATGSIQLPPKTHTIRTPFSCLYNGPPISIFAIRVHAHDWARVNSLYRVRNGNISQIVKSNPQWAQSFYPLPSSVQIEKGDFFVGQCVYDNDDDRTISAGSTHHDEMCNVYAMYSYEPSATPTGTPPISGCWGDAVTAMSRLMPPDSVIAPASPADIGGTNNDKILTKHILEASNGNVYKSVHHWPNVQSLPKELGQVGGIALNNANDELVVFHRGSRKWEFYYFDGVRFRDEKYGSIEENVLVHIDAQTGESKSQWGAKMFYMPHGLTIDHDGNFWLTDIALHQVFMFKPNNLTHPVLTIGERFKSGSGNNQFCRPADIAVMRNGDFFVADGYCNNRVIKFNRQGQYIMQWGLPMTGKYDNDGYPLPNEWNIVHSIALNEGAQLLCAADRENFRIQCFHPYSGQFLRQIHVEKKGTNGAIYAIEFAPNTNEPILFAVTGGAQTSAKKIYIINAETGDVLKALERNVLLNSPHDITVSKNANEIYIGELASSPGDALRKYESLTTLVQESNTSAHTSHELSAPKNKESKKLSILYRLSPYRKQIRIALVVFIAILIPSYTIFVIYCLLQIRNRRKRRPLDLYTSDVKNSPTNSSSLFSKWINRPKTFKGLEQAIEEENQLLNSDEENQLSNSNEDVIFKRKQNNPAILQMTDSA
;
A
#
# COMPACT_ATOMS: atom_id res chain seq x y z
N MET A 1 21.57 -32.90 -65.24
CA MET A 1 20.85 -32.40 -64.05
C MET A 1 20.74 -30.87 -64.06
N LYS A 2 19.82 -30.27 -64.85
CA LYS A 2 19.63 -28.79 -64.88
C LYS A 2 18.18 -28.27 -64.89
N ARG A 3 17.15 -29.12 -65.03
CA ARG A 3 15.73 -28.71 -64.88
C ARG A 3 15.24 -28.71 -63.42
N PHE A 4 15.66 -29.70 -62.61
CA PHE A 4 15.25 -29.92 -61.21
C PHE A 4 15.70 -28.87 -60.16
N ARG A 5 16.10 -27.66 -60.56
CA ARG A 5 16.53 -26.58 -59.65
C ARG A 5 15.79 -25.26 -59.84
N ILE A 6 14.94 -25.13 -60.86
CA ILE A 6 14.19 -23.90 -61.12
C ILE A 6 12.85 -23.94 -60.37
N ASP A 7 12.15 -25.07 -60.44
CA ASP A 7 10.82 -25.24 -59.83
C ASP A 7 10.87 -25.06 -58.31
N THR A 8 11.92 -25.54 -57.64
CA THR A 8 12.10 -25.38 -56.18
C THR A 8 12.25 -23.91 -55.77
N ILE A 9 12.88 -23.08 -56.61
CA ILE A 9 13.05 -21.65 -56.36
C ILE A 9 11.73 -20.92 -56.61
N ILE A 10 11.03 -21.23 -57.71
CA ILE A 10 9.73 -20.64 -58.03
C ILE A 10 8.71 -20.96 -56.91
N VAL A 11 8.66 -22.20 -56.42
CA VAL A 11 7.79 -22.58 -55.30
C VAL A 11 8.14 -21.83 -54.02
N HIS A 12 9.42 -21.66 -53.67
CA HIS A 12 9.81 -20.87 -52.50
C HIS A 12 9.50 -19.38 -52.67
N SER A 13 9.71 -18.80 -53.86
CA SER A 13 9.34 -17.40 -54.13
C SER A 13 7.83 -17.18 -54.06
N ILE A 14 7.02 -18.11 -54.59
CA ILE A 14 5.55 -18.05 -54.48
C ILE A 14 5.10 -18.21 -53.02
N LEU A 15 5.70 -19.12 -52.26
CA LEU A 15 5.37 -19.31 -50.84
C LEU A 15 5.75 -18.08 -50.00
N ILE A 16 6.90 -17.46 -50.26
CA ILE A 16 7.31 -16.21 -49.61
C ILE A 16 6.38 -15.05 -50.01
N ILE A 17 5.99 -14.94 -51.28
CA ILE A 17 5.04 -13.92 -51.75
C ILE A 17 3.68 -14.10 -51.06
N LEU A 18 3.15 -15.33 -50.98
CA LEU A 18 1.92 -15.64 -50.23
C LEU A 18 2.06 -15.28 -48.75
N LEU A 19 3.18 -15.62 -48.10
CA LEU A 19 3.44 -15.25 -46.70
C LEU A 19 3.60 -13.74 -46.49
N THR A 20 4.05 -12.97 -47.49
CA THR A 20 4.04 -11.50 -47.44
C THR A 20 2.66 -10.90 -47.69
N PHE A 21 1.84 -11.49 -48.57
CA PHE A 21 0.46 -11.02 -48.78
C PHE A 21 -0.47 -11.36 -47.61
N ILE A 22 -0.26 -12.50 -46.93
CA ILE A 22 -0.93 -12.82 -45.66
C ILE A 22 -0.54 -11.82 -44.55
N ASN A 23 0.64 -11.20 -44.62
CA ASN A 23 1.08 -10.12 -43.71
C ASN A 23 0.81 -8.70 -44.24
N TYR A 24 0.09 -8.54 -45.36
CA TYR A 24 -0.35 -7.25 -45.91
C TYR A 24 -1.84 -7.26 -46.31
N GLY A 25 -2.60 -8.21 -45.74
CA GLY A 25 -3.99 -8.51 -46.10
C GLY A 25 -5.06 -7.97 -45.15
N GLU A 26 -4.69 -7.36 -44.02
CA GLU A 26 -5.64 -6.67 -43.13
C GLU A 26 -5.00 -5.40 -42.53
N SER A 27 -5.04 -4.30 -43.29
CA SER A 27 -5.04 -2.97 -42.69
C SER A 27 -6.47 -2.57 -42.33
N THR A 28 -7.13 -3.39 -41.51
CA THR A 28 -8.24 -2.91 -40.70
C THR A 28 -7.74 -1.71 -39.91
N SER A 29 -8.53 -0.65 -39.83
CA SER A 29 -8.14 0.51 -39.02
C SER A 29 -8.10 0.04 -37.57
N VAL A 30 -6.90 -0.03 -36.99
CA VAL A 30 -6.73 -0.10 -35.54
C VAL A 30 -7.15 1.25 -34.97
N HIS A 31 -8.47 1.44 -34.86
CA HIS A 31 -9.01 2.05 -33.66
C HIS A 31 -8.33 1.33 -32.49
N ALA A 32 -7.75 2.10 -31.57
CA ALA A 32 -7.46 1.53 -30.27
C ALA A 32 -8.80 1.01 -29.74
N ASP A 33 -8.89 -0.31 -29.54
CA ASP A 33 -10.05 -0.98 -28.96
C ASP A 33 -10.06 -0.70 -27.44
N THR A 34 -10.24 0.59 -27.14
CA THR A 34 -10.38 1.15 -25.81
C THR A 34 -11.65 0.60 -25.23
N ASP A 35 -11.48 -0.31 -24.28
CA ASP A 35 -12.54 -0.86 -23.45
C ASP A 35 -13.36 0.31 -22.87
N ASP A 36 -14.61 0.45 -23.30
CA ASP A 36 -15.49 1.60 -23.03
C ASP A 36 -15.98 1.54 -21.57
N PHE A 37 -15.06 1.87 -20.67
CA PHE A 37 -15.30 2.00 -19.24
C PHE A 37 -15.98 3.33 -18.93
N PHE A 38 -17.11 3.26 -18.23
CA PHE A 38 -17.76 4.42 -17.64
C PHE A 38 -18.17 4.12 -16.21
N THR A 39 -18.27 5.17 -15.38
CA THR A 39 -18.61 5.05 -13.97
C THR A 39 -20.03 5.56 -13.71
N VAL A 40 -20.75 4.86 -12.84
CA VAL A 40 -22.04 5.29 -12.30
C VAL A 40 -21.89 5.47 -10.79
N ASN A 41 -22.23 6.65 -10.29
CA ASN A 41 -22.31 6.91 -8.86
C ASN A 41 -23.73 6.54 -8.38
N ILE A 42 -23.80 5.70 -7.35
CA ILE A 42 -25.03 5.32 -6.65
C ILE A 42 -24.89 5.81 -5.22
N THR A 43 -25.24 7.08 -5.02
CA THR A 43 -25.02 7.85 -3.79
C THR A 43 -26.33 8.38 -3.25
N MET A 44 -26.39 8.53 -1.93
CA MET A 44 -27.43 9.31 -1.25
C MET A 44 -27.40 10.79 -1.68
N THR A 45 -28.52 11.48 -1.44
CA THR A 45 -28.67 12.91 -1.67
C THR A 45 -29.19 13.56 -0.39
N ASN A 46 -28.29 14.17 0.39
CA ASN A 46 -28.58 14.80 1.67
C ASN A 46 -29.41 13.92 2.63
N MET A 47 -28.96 12.68 2.84
CA MET A 47 -29.57 11.70 3.72
C MET A 47 -29.54 12.18 5.19
N ILE A 48 -30.69 12.15 5.85
CA ILE A 48 -30.85 12.45 7.27
C ILE A 48 -31.43 11.21 7.95
N THR A 49 -30.71 10.63 8.92
CA THR A 49 -31.27 9.56 9.77
C THR A 49 -31.99 10.16 10.97
N THR A 50 -33.00 9.43 11.46
CA THR A 50 -33.89 9.84 12.56
C THR A 50 -33.58 9.13 13.87
N LYS A 51 -32.73 8.11 13.81
CA LYS A 51 -32.30 7.27 14.92
C LYS A 51 -30.93 6.64 14.60
N GLU A 52 -30.35 6.02 15.62
CA GLU A 52 -29.19 5.14 15.52
C GLU A 52 -29.59 3.77 14.92
N ASP A 53 -28.61 2.98 14.47
CA ASP A 53 -28.78 1.66 13.82
C ASP A 53 -29.83 1.73 12.67
N GLU A 54 -29.62 2.65 11.72
CA GLU A 54 -30.56 2.97 10.64
C GLU A 54 -30.04 2.57 9.25
N TYR A 55 -30.85 1.78 8.53
CA TYR A 55 -30.56 1.26 7.20
C TYR A 55 -31.35 2.04 6.14
N ALA A 56 -30.63 2.72 5.27
CA ALA A 56 -31.18 3.42 4.11
C ALA A 56 -30.76 2.74 2.81
N TYR A 57 -31.46 3.03 1.72
CA TYR A 57 -31.30 2.39 0.42
C TYR A 57 -31.43 3.43 -0.67
N VAL A 58 -30.60 3.32 -1.70
CA VAL A 58 -30.68 4.13 -2.93
C VAL A 58 -30.63 3.21 -4.15
N GLN A 59 -31.46 3.50 -5.16
CA GLN A 59 -31.53 2.73 -6.40
C GLN A 59 -30.96 3.49 -7.60
N TYR A 60 -30.36 2.74 -8.52
CA TYR A 60 -30.03 3.17 -9.88
C TYR A 60 -30.69 2.24 -10.89
N LYS A 61 -31.48 2.79 -11.80
CA LYS A 61 -32.06 2.03 -12.91
C LYS A 61 -31.05 1.92 -14.04
N LEU A 62 -30.71 0.69 -14.43
CA LEU A 62 -29.80 0.45 -15.55
C LEU A 62 -30.45 0.86 -16.88
N PRO A 63 -29.66 1.37 -17.85
CA PRO A 63 -30.13 1.55 -19.21
C PRO A 63 -30.45 0.18 -19.85
N ASP A 64 -31.31 0.16 -20.87
CA ASP A 64 -31.67 -1.07 -21.58
C ASP A 64 -30.61 -1.44 -22.63
N GLU A 65 -29.38 -1.70 -22.17
CA GLU A 65 -28.26 -2.29 -22.91
C GLU A 65 -27.65 -3.43 -22.08
N GLU A 66 -26.81 -4.30 -22.66
CA GLU A 66 -26.07 -5.30 -21.87
C GLU A 66 -24.77 -4.67 -21.37
N LEU A 67 -24.56 -4.70 -20.05
CA LEU A 67 -23.43 -4.06 -19.38
C LEU A 67 -22.74 -5.05 -18.45
N TRP A 68 -21.45 -4.80 -18.22
CA TRP A 68 -20.61 -5.63 -17.39
C TRP A 68 -19.99 -4.79 -16.28
N ILE A 69 -20.35 -5.08 -15.03
CA ILE A 69 -19.69 -4.47 -13.88
C ILE A 69 -18.33 -5.13 -13.70
N VAL A 70 -17.28 -4.32 -13.64
CA VAL A 70 -15.87 -4.74 -13.58
C VAL A 70 -15.15 -4.24 -12.32
N GLY A 71 -15.75 -3.33 -11.55
CA GLY A 71 -15.18 -2.86 -10.30
C GLY A 71 -16.07 -1.89 -9.53
N TYR A 72 -15.66 -1.61 -8.30
CA TYR A 72 -16.38 -0.81 -7.31
C TYR A 72 -15.40 0.09 -6.56
N SER A 73 -15.77 1.35 -6.32
CA SER A 73 -15.06 2.25 -5.41
C SER A 73 -16.05 2.87 -4.44
N PRO A 74 -15.80 2.84 -3.12
CA PRO A 74 -16.62 3.59 -2.17
C PRO A 74 -16.51 5.10 -2.45
N LEU A 75 -17.63 5.80 -2.28
CA LEU A 75 -17.74 7.25 -2.24
C LEU A 75 -18.39 7.61 -0.90
N THR A 76 -17.61 7.60 0.18
CA THR A 76 -18.16 7.64 1.56
C THR A 76 -17.47 8.70 2.40
N GLU A 77 -18.26 9.47 3.15
CA GLU A 77 -17.74 10.34 4.20
C GLU A 77 -17.33 9.47 5.41
N MET A 78 -16.08 9.58 5.87
CA MET A 78 -15.42 8.51 6.66
C MET A 78 -16.10 8.17 8.00
N ASN A 79 -16.92 9.09 8.54
CA ASN A 79 -17.54 8.97 9.84
C ASN A 79 -19.02 8.56 9.80
N THR A 80 -19.72 8.67 8.65
CA THR A 80 -21.18 8.49 8.55
C THR A 80 -21.56 7.02 8.40
N VAL A 81 -21.18 6.40 7.29
CA VAL A 81 -21.53 5.00 6.96
C VAL A 81 -20.67 4.02 7.76
N HIS A 82 -21.29 2.97 8.28
CA HIS A 82 -20.61 1.85 8.93
C HIS A 82 -20.30 0.73 7.94
N HIS A 83 -21.29 0.30 7.16
CA HIS A 83 -21.11 -0.62 6.04
C HIS A 83 -22.15 -0.37 4.94
N MET A 84 -21.91 -0.96 3.77
CA MET A 84 -22.72 -0.77 2.57
C MET A 84 -22.75 -2.06 1.74
N LEU A 85 -23.94 -2.56 1.44
CA LEU A 85 -24.17 -3.76 0.63
C LEU A 85 -24.86 -3.37 -0.68
N THR A 86 -24.30 -3.78 -1.80
CA THR A 86 -24.83 -3.42 -3.13
C THR A 86 -25.30 -4.68 -3.87
N TYR A 87 -26.54 -4.61 -4.34
CA TYR A 87 -27.26 -5.70 -4.97
C TYR A 87 -27.61 -5.34 -6.42
N ALA A 88 -27.48 -6.30 -7.33
CA ALA A 88 -28.15 -6.24 -8.62
C ALA A 88 -29.55 -6.85 -8.44
N CYS A 89 -30.61 -6.09 -8.74
CA CYS A 89 -32.01 -6.47 -8.51
C CYS A 89 -32.82 -6.54 -9.82
N ALA A 90 -33.81 -7.42 -9.88
CA ALA A 90 -34.86 -7.38 -10.89
C ALA A 90 -35.80 -6.17 -10.70
N SER A 91 -36.19 -5.89 -9.44
CA SER A 91 -36.87 -4.67 -9.01
C SER A 91 -36.29 -4.17 -7.68
N PRO A 92 -36.27 -2.87 -7.40
CA PRO A 92 -35.87 -2.33 -6.10
C PRO A 92 -36.88 -2.71 -5.00
N GLY A 93 -36.49 -2.56 -3.72
CA GLY A 93 -37.38 -2.72 -2.56
C GLY A 93 -38.54 -1.72 -2.55
N SER A 94 -38.26 -0.46 -2.87
CA SER A 94 -39.24 0.62 -3.03
C SER A 94 -39.14 1.26 -4.40
N ASP A 95 -40.26 1.81 -4.87
CA ASP A 95 -40.34 2.56 -6.14
C ASP A 95 -39.80 4.01 -5.99
N LYS A 96 -39.50 4.44 -4.76
CA LYS A 96 -38.78 5.68 -4.47
C LYS A 96 -37.31 5.57 -4.88
N ALA A 97 -36.70 6.68 -5.31
CA ALA A 97 -35.27 6.74 -5.63
C ALA A 97 -34.37 6.38 -4.43
N PHE A 98 -34.81 6.74 -3.22
CA PHE A 98 -34.22 6.30 -1.95
C PHE A 98 -35.32 6.00 -0.91
N TRP A 99 -35.02 5.15 0.08
CA TRP A 99 -35.93 4.85 1.19
C TRP A 99 -35.17 4.40 2.45
N ILE A 100 -35.87 4.38 3.58
CA ILE A 100 -35.41 3.85 4.87
C ILE A 100 -36.26 2.61 5.20
N GLY A 101 -35.68 1.61 5.88
CA GLY A 101 -36.44 0.48 6.44
C GLY A 101 -36.17 -0.87 5.79
N ALA A 102 -37.21 -1.53 5.26
CA ALA A 102 -37.15 -2.96 4.92
C ALA A 102 -36.90 -3.25 3.42
N GLY A 103 -35.81 -3.95 3.13
CA GLY A 103 -35.60 -4.73 1.90
C GLY A 103 -34.90 -4.00 0.75
N SER A 104 -33.83 -4.61 0.22
CA SER A 104 -33.06 -4.08 -0.91
C SER A 104 -33.74 -4.25 -2.27
N CYS A 105 -34.32 -5.44 -2.52
CA CYS A 105 -34.85 -5.84 -3.82
C CYS A 105 -36.23 -6.51 -3.68
N ARG A 106 -37.02 -6.52 -4.75
CA ARG A 106 -38.20 -7.37 -4.94
C ARG A 106 -37.93 -8.33 -6.11
N GLY A 107 -38.16 -9.62 -5.91
CA GLY A 107 -37.84 -10.65 -6.90
C GLY A 107 -36.36 -11.03 -6.93
N GLU A 108 -35.90 -11.56 -8.08
CA GLU A 108 -34.53 -12.06 -8.24
C GLU A 108 -33.48 -10.97 -7.98
N ASN A 109 -32.42 -11.32 -7.26
CA ASN A 109 -31.32 -10.43 -6.95
C ASN A 109 -30.04 -11.20 -6.63
N THR A 110 -28.91 -10.51 -6.63
CA THR A 110 -27.63 -11.05 -6.15
C THR A 110 -26.78 -9.95 -5.51
N LEU A 111 -26.03 -10.29 -4.46
CA LEU A 111 -25.05 -9.40 -3.83
C LEU A 111 -23.85 -9.27 -4.76
N ILE A 112 -23.61 -8.07 -5.30
CA ILE A 112 -22.52 -7.82 -6.26
C ILE A 112 -21.30 -7.16 -5.60
N HIS A 113 -21.50 -6.39 -4.53
CA HIS A 113 -20.43 -5.75 -3.77
C HIS A 113 -20.83 -5.58 -2.30
N GLY A 114 -19.86 -5.66 -1.40
CA GLY A 114 -20.06 -5.49 0.03
C GLY A 114 -18.82 -4.83 0.61
N TRP A 115 -19.03 -3.67 1.22
CA TRP A 115 -18.01 -2.78 1.77
C TRP A 115 -18.31 -2.49 3.23
N ALA A 116 -17.30 -2.52 4.07
CA ALA A 116 -17.33 -1.99 5.43
C ALA A 116 -16.34 -0.84 5.55
N ARG A 117 -16.53 0.01 6.57
CA ARG A 117 -15.67 1.17 6.85
C ARG A 117 -14.18 0.78 6.74
N ASN A 118 -13.43 1.58 6.00
CA ASN A 118 -12.00 1.43 5.70
C ASN A 118 -11.59 0.27 4.77
N ALA A 119 -12.51 -0.36 4.03
CA ALA A 119 -12.14 -1.29 2.97
C ALA A 119 -11.78 -0.59 1.63
N PRO A 120 -10.83 -1.15 0.85
CA PRO A 120 -10.39 -0.56 -0.41
C PRO A 120 -11.40 -0.78 -1.57
N PRO A 121 -11.24 -0.07 -2.71
CA PRO A 121 -11.94 -0.37 -3.95
C PRO A 121 -11.70 -1.82 -4.41
N LEU A 122 -12.76 -2.50 -4.89
CA LEU A 122 -12.70 -3.85 -5.42
C LEU A 122 -12.71 -3.85 -6.95
N THR A 123 -11.59 -4.20 -7.58
CA THR A 123 -11.50 -4.43 -9.02
C THR A 123 -11.60 -5.93 -9.31
N LEU A 124 -12.48 -6.32 -10.25
CA LEU A 124 -12.64 -7.72 -10.64
C LEU A 124 -11.50 -8.15 -11.59
N PRO A 125 -11.18 -9.45 -11.69
CA PRO A 125 -10.15 -9.92 -12.63
C PRO A 125 -10.48 -9.51 -14.07
N LYS A 126 -9.46 -9.14 -14.86
CA LYS A 126 -9.57 -8.48 -16.19
C LYS A 126 -10.67 -9.00 -17.13
N ASP A 127 -10.84 -10.32 -17.19
CA ASP A 127 -11.76 -11.00 -18.11
C ASP A 127 -13.03 -11.52 -17.41
N VAL A 128 -13.35 -10.98 -16.22
CA VAL A 128 -14.49 -11.34 -15.34
C VAL A 128 -15.37 -10.11 -15.12
N GLY A 129 -16.69 -10.29 -15.03
CA GLY A 129 -17.60 -9.24 -14.55
C GLY A 129 -19.02 -9.73 -14.30
N PHE A 130 -19.81 -8.96 -13.54
CA PHE A 130 -21.25 -9.23 -13.40
C PHE A 130 -21.98 -8.66 -14.62
N ALA A 131 -22.61 -9.53 -15.42
CA ALA A 131 -23.49 -9.11 -16.49
C ALA A 131 -24.80 -8.56 -15.89
N VAL A 132 -25.23 -7.39 -16.36
CA VAL A 132 -26.46 -6.69 -15.93
C VAL A 132 -27.15 -6.02 -17.13
N GLY A 133 -28.40 -5.55 -16.96
CA GLY A 133 -29.14 -4.85 -18.00
C GLY A 133 -29.94 -5.78 -18.93
N ARG A 134 -30.05 -5.43 -20.22
CA ARG A 134 -31.02 -5.98 -21.20
C ARG A 134 -31.17 -7.50 -21.17
N ASN A 135 -30.06 -8.23 -21.30
CA ASN A 135 -30.05 -9.69 -21.45
C ASN A 135 -29.96 -10.46 -20.12
N THR A 136 -30.29 -9.81 -19.00
CA THR A 136 -30.19 -10.38 -17.63
C THR A 136 -31.44 -10.06 -16.83
N PRO A 137 -31.74 -10.79 -15.73
CA PRO A 137 -32.82 -10.44 -14.82
C PRO A 137 -32.58 -9.11 -14.09
N TYR A 138 -31.32 -8.66 -13.95
CA TYR A 138 -30.97 -7.49 -13.15
C TYR A 138 -31.15 -6.18 -13.93
N LYS A 139 -32.19 -5.41 -13.58
CA LYS A 139 -32.57 -4.13 -14.22
C LYS A 139 -32.24 -2.91 -13.36
N TYR A 140 -31.93 -3.13 -12.09
CA TYR A 140 -31.58 -2.10 -11.12
C TYR A 140 -30.32 -2.51 -10.36
N ILE A 141 -29.59 -1.52 -9.87
CA ILE A 141 -28.62 -1.71 -8.78
C ILE A 141 -29.16 -0.96 -7.57
N VAL A 142 -29.13 -1.59 -6.39
CA VAL A 142 -29.52 -0.98 -5.12
C VAL A 142 -28.35 -1.04 -4.15
N ALA A 143 -27.91 0.11 -3.66
CA ALA A 143 -26.99 0.19 -2.54
C ALA A 143 -27.79 0.40 -1.24
N ASN A 144 -27.64 -0.54 -0.32
CA ASN A 144 -28.06 -0.40 1.08
C ASN A 144 -26.87 0.17 1.87
N LEU A 145 -27.10 1.23 2.63
CA LEU A 145 -26.12 1.89 3.49
C LEU A 145 -26.61 1.80 4.94
N HIS A 146 -25.71 1.38 5.84
CA HIS A 146 -25.97 1.31 7.27
C HIS A 146 -25.27 2.46 8.00
N TYR A 147 -26.05 3.23 8.76
CA TYR A 147 -25.59 4.32 9.62
C TYR A 147 -25.78 3.92 11.09
N LEU A 148 -24.69 3.78 11.84
CA LEU A 148 -24.77 3.52 13.28
C LEU A 148 -25.25 4.77 14.06
N ALA A 149 -24.90 5.97 13.60
CA ALA A 149 -25.18 7.23 14.27
C ALA A 149 -26.22 8.08 13.51
N ILE A 150 -26.82 9.04 14.21
CA ILE A 150 -27.67 10.06 13.60
C ILE A 150 -26.82 10.99 12.72
N VAL A 151 -27.17 11.11 11.43
CA VAL A 151 -26.52 12.01 10.46
C VAL A 151 -27.49 13.10 10.02
N ALA A 152 -27.00 14.34 9.94
CA ALA A 152 -27.79 15.53 9.60
C ALA A 152 -27.68 15.95 8.12
N GLY A 153 -27.30 15.01 7.25
CA GLY A 153 -26.96 15.23 5.85
C GLY A 153 -25.75 14.37 5.46
N ASP A 154 -25.93 13.43 4.55
CA ASP A 154 -24.89 12.56 4.00
C ASP A 154 -25.14 12.29 2.50
N ASN A 155 -24.06 12.18 1.72
CA ASN A 155 -24.11 11.88 0.28
C ASN A 155 -23.33 10.61 -0.09
N SER A 156 -23.18 9.69 0.86
CA SER A 156 -22.34 8.50 0.69
C SER A 156 -22.97 7.48 -0.26
N GLY A 157 -22.13 6.59 -0.82
CA GLY A 157 -22.56 5.50 -1.69
C GLY A 157 -21.40 4.81 -2.41
N ASN A 158 -21.69 4.13 -3.51
CA ASN A 158 -20.69 3.42 -4.32
C ASN A 158 -20.60 4.02 -5.73
N GLN A 159 -19.39 4.24 -6.21
CA GLN A 159 -19.10 4.30 -7.64
C GLN A 159 -18.93 2.89 -8.19
N ILE A 160 -19.56 2.61 -9.33
CA ILE A 160 -19.51 1.32 -10.02
C ILE A 160 -18.92 1.53 -11.41
N THR A 161 -17.86 0.79 -11.71
CA THR A 161 -17.23 0.77 -13.02
C THR A 161 -17.92 -0.25 -13.91
N LEU A 162 -18.54 0.25 -14.97
CA LEU A 162 -19.26 -0.51 -15.99
C LEU A 162 -18.43 -0.52 -17.29
N SER A 163 -18.63 -1.54 -18.11
CA SER A 163 -18.14 -1.60 -19.48
C SER A 163 -19.21 -2.16 -20.42
N ARG A 164 -19.24 -1.65 -21.66
CA ARG A 164 -20.02 -2.22 -22.77
C ARG A 164 -19.36 -3.44 -23.42
N LYS A 165 -18.09 -3.70 -23.11
CA LYS A 165 -17.30 -4.81 -23.66
C LYS A 165 -17.57 -6.11 -22.88
N PRO A 166 -18.08 -7.17 -23.52
CA PRO A 166 -18.36 -8.44 -22.86
C PRO A 166 -17.11 -9.05 -22.21
N ARG A 167 -17.28 -9.60 -21.00
CA ARG A 167 -16.23 -10.36 -20.32
C ARG A 167 -16.32 -11.84 -20.70
N LYS A 168 -15.17 -12.52 -20.75
CA LYS A 168 -15.10 -13.96 -21.07
C LYS A 168 -15.81 -14.80 -20.02
N TYR A 169 -15.72 -14.40 -18.76
CA TYR A 169 -16.32 -15.09 -17.63
C TYR A 169 -17.34 -14.19 -16.92
N ARG A 170 -18.47 -14.77 -16.51
CA ARG A 170 -19.42 -14.09 -15.62
C ARG A 170 -18.98 -14.28 -14.17
N ALA A 171 -19.17 -13.24 -13.37
CA ALA A 171 -19.08 -13.31 -11.91
C ALA A 171 -20.40 -13.85 -11.33
N GLY A 172 -20.29 -14.53 -10.19
CA GLY A 172 -21.40 -14.96 -9.35
C GLY A 172 -20.98 -14.98 -7.88
N VAL A 173 -21.94 -15.05 -6.97
CA VAL A 173 -21.70 -15.18 -5.53
C VAL A 173 -22.50 -16.36 -4.98
N MET A 174 -21.81 -17.24 -4.25
CA MET A 174 -22.41 -18.29 -3.43
C MET A 174 -22.47 -17.81 -1.98
N LEU A 175 -23.64 -17.93 -1.33
CA LEU A 175 -23.77 -17.77 0.12
C LEU A 175 -23.76 -19.15 0.82
N GLY A 176 -22.68 -19.46 1.53
CA GLY A 176 -22.63 -20.55 2.52
C GLY A 176 -23.17 -20.08 3.87
N ALA A 177 -24.21 -20.74 4.39
CA ALA A 177 -24.90 -20.31 5.60
C ALA A 177 -25.66 -21.41 6.34
N THR A 178 -26.02 -21.16 7.59
CA THR A 178 -26.94 -22.02 8.37
C THR A 178 -27.86 -21.18 9.26
N GLY A 179 -29.14 -21.53 9.28
CA GLY A 179 -30.14 -20.96 10.19
C GLY A 179 -30.30 -21.72 11.50
N SER A 180 -29.58 -22.84 11.68
CA SER A 180 -29.65 -23.67 12.89
C SER A 180 -28.71 -23.17 13.99
N ILE A 181 -28.74 -21.86 14.28
CA ILE A 181 -27.93 -21.24 15.32
C ILE A 181 -28.72 -21.24 16.63
N GLN A 182 -28.15 -21.88 17.65
CA GLN A 182 -28.55 -21.82 19.05
C GLN A 182 -27.27 -21.73 19.87
N LEU A 183 -27.06 -20.61 20.55
CA LEU A 183 -25.88 -20.39 21.40
C LEU A 183 -26.32 -20.42 22.87
N PRO A 184 -26.10 -21.50 23.64
CA PRO A 184 -26.47 -21.53 25.06
C PRO A 184 -25.70 -20.46 25.87
N PRO A 185 -26.24 -19.94 26.97
CA PRO A 185 -25.55 -18.95 27.81
C PRO A 185 -24.24 -19.50 28.40
N LYS A 186 -23.29 -18.59 28.69
CA LYS A 186 -21.96 -18.88 29.26
C LYS A 186 -21.23 -20.07 28.61
N THR A 187 -21.32 -20.19 27.28
CA THR A 187 -20.81 -21.35 26.52
C THR A 187 -19.92 -20.90 25.38
N HIS A 188 -18.71 -21.47 25.30
CA HIS A 188 -17.66 -21.09 24.34
C HIS A 188 -17.45 -22.16 23.26
N THR A 189 -16.84 -21.76 22.13
CA THR A 189 -16.48 -22.62 20.99
C THR A 189 -17.68 -23.39 20.39
N ILE A 190 -18.84 -22.74 20.36
CA ILE A 190 -20.07 -23.28 19.77
C ILE A 190 -19.90 -23.29 18.25
N ARG A 191 -20.12 -24.44 17.60
CA ARG A 191 -19.93 -24.62 16.14
C ARG A 191 -21.27 -24.76 15.42
N THR A 192 -21.51 -23.98 14.38
CA THR A 192 -22.63 -24.18 13.46
C THR A 192 -22.10 -24.51 12.05
N PRO A 193 -22.09 -25.80 11.65
CA PRO A 193 -21.59 -26.21 10.35
C PRO A 193 -22.62 -25.99 9.22
N PHE A 194 -22.10 -25.88 8.00
CA PHE A 194 -22.86 -26.03 6.77
C PHE A 194 -22.05 -26.81 5.72
N SER A 195 -22.72 -27.56 4.86
CA SER A 195 -22.09 -28.36 3.81
C SER A 195 -23.03 -28.62 2.63
N CYS A 196 -22.47 -28.74 1.43
CA CYS A 196 -23.22 -29.09 0.22
C CYS A 196 -22.30 -29.69 -0.86
N LEU A 197 -22.89 -30.51 -1.74
CA LEU A 197 -22.23 -31.07 -2.92
C LEU A 197 -22.32 -30.10 -4.11
N TYR A 198 -21.19 -29.74 -4.70
CA TYR A 198 -21.13 -28.96 -5.93
C TYR A 198 -21.26 -29.85 -7.18
N ASN A 199 -22.30 -29.62 -7.98
CA ASN A 199 -22.63 -30.42 -9.16
C ASN A 199 -22.54 -29.68 -10.51
N GLY A 200 -22.15 -28.40 -10.50
CA GLY A 200 -22.11 -27.53 -11.68
C GLY A 200 -20.83 -27.67 -12.53
N PRO A 201 -20.68 -26.85 -13.59
CA PRO A 201 -19.44 -26.73 -14.36
C PRO A 201 -18.30 -26.13 -13.51
N PRO A 202 -17.02 -26.18 -13.94
CA PRO A 202 -15.91 -25.62 -13.19
C PRO A 202 -16.09 -24.12 -12.86
N ILE A 203 -15.77 -23.73 -11.63
CA ILE A 203 -15.78 -22.33 -11.18
C ILE A 203 -14.50 -21.97 -10.43
N SER A 204 -14.15 -20.69 -10.48
CA SER A 204 -12.90 -20.16 -9.93
C SER A 204 -13.22 -19.08 -8.90
N ILE A 205 -13.18 -19.42 -7.60
CA ILE A 205 -13.41 -18.47 -6.50
C ILE A 205 -12.24 -17.49 -6.44
N PHE A 206 -12.51 -16.19 -6.44
CA PHE A 206 -11.47 -15.15 -6.49
C PHE A 206 -11.60 -14.07 -5.40
N ALA A 207 -12.73 -13.95 -4.71
CA ALA A 207 -12.88 -13.08 -3.55
C ALA A 207 -13.87 -13.64 -2.52
N ILE A 208 -13.70 -13.31 -1.24
CA ILE A 208 -14.53 -13.80 -0.13
C ILE A 208 -14.97 -12.64 0.77
N ARG A 209 -16.22 -12.68 1.25
CA ARG A 209 -16.72 -11.89 2.39
C ARG A 209 -17.23 -12.83 3.47
N VAL A 210 -16.93 -12.55 4.73
CA VAL A 210 -17.60 -13.18 5.89
C VAL A 210 -18.52 -12.17 6.58
N HIS A 211 -19.57 -12.66 7.24
CA HIS A 211 -20.48 -11.85 8.05
C HIS A 211 -21.12 -12.69 9.16
N ALA A 212 -21.18 -12.08 10.35
CA ALA A 212 -21.89 -12.51 11.54
C ALA A 212 -22.09 -11.27 12.45
N HIS A 213 -22.67 -11.47 13.62
CA HIS A 213 -22.82 -10.48 14.69
C HIS A 213 -21.87 -10.80 15.86
N ASP A 214 -22.09 -10.17 17.02
CA ASP A 214 -21.09 -9.94 18.08
C ASP A 214 -20.53 -11.19 18.77
N TRP A 215 -21.27 -12.31 18.81
CA TRP A 215 -20.83 -13.55 19.48
C TRP A 215 -19.89 -14.39 18.61
N ALA A 216 -19.78 -14.08 17.32
CA ALA A 216 -18.95 -14.81 16.39
C ALA A 216 -17.44 -14.55 16.56
N ARG A 217 -16.63 -15.55 16.22
CA ARG A 217 -15.16 -15.56 16.37
C ARG A 217 -14.46 -16.03 15.11
N VAL A 218 -15.03 -17.05 14.43
CA VAL A 218 -14.46 -17.62 13.21
C VAL A 218 -15.56 -18.01 12.22
N ASN A 219 -15.50 -17.47 11.01
CA ASN A 219 -16.24 -17.98 9.86
C ASN A 219 -15.23 -18.62 8.88
N SER A 220 -15.53 -19.83 8.40
CA SER A 220 -14.60 -20.60 7.57
C SER A 220 -15.30 -21.41 6.49
N LEU A 221 -14.58 -21.65 5.38
CA LEU A 221 -15.03 -22.44 4.24
C LEU A 221 -13.86 -23.25 3.67
N TYR A 222 -14.13 -24.51 3.38
CA TYR A 222 -13.21 -25.49 2.83
C TYR A 222 -13.85 -26.17 1.62
N ARG A 223 -13.01 -26.62 0.69
CA ARG A 223 -13.36 -27.59 -0.36
C ARG A 223 -12.85 -28.97 0.07
N VAL A 224 -13.70 -29.99 0.03
CA VAL A 224 -13.30 -31.40 0.11
C VAL A 224 -13.37 -32.02 -1.28
N ARG A 225 -12.25 -32.58 -1.76
CA ARG A 225 -12.12 -33.28 -3.05
C ARG A 225 -11.47 -34.64 -2.81
N ASN A 226 -12.12 -35.72 -3.25
CA ASN A 226 -11.61 -37.10 -3.11
C ASN A 226 -11.17 -37.43 -1.66
N GLY A 227 -11.91 -36.92 -0.66
CA GLY A 227 -11.60 -37.07 0.77
C GLY A 227 -10.51 -36.13 1.33
N ASN A 228 -9.77 -35.40 0.48
CA ASN A 228 -8.80 -34.41 0.91
C ASN A 228 -9.46 -33.04 1.13
N ILE A 229 -9.19 -32.38 2.25
CA ILE A 229 -9.76 -31.08 2.62
C ILE A 229 -8.75 -29.95 2.39
N SER A 230 -9.21 -28.84 1.80
CA SER A 230 -8.40 -27.66 1.49
C SER A 230 -9.16 -26.39 1.87
N GLN A 231 -8.53 -25.49 2.63
CA GLN A 231 -9.10 -24.21 3.06
C GLN A 231 -9.33 -23.29 1.86
N ILE A 232 -10.49 -22.62 1.83
CA ILE A 232 -10.78 -21.49 0.93
C ILE A 232 -10.69 -20.19 1.74
N VAL A 233 -11.35 -20.15 2.91
CA VAL A 233 -11.24 -19.04 3.86
C VAL A 233 -11.27 -19.54 5.30
N LYS A 234 -10.61 -18.80 6.17
CA LYS A 234 -10.76 -18.79 7.61
C LYS A 234 -10.60 -17.31 8.00
N SER A 235 -11.59 -16.70 8.63
CA SER A 235 -11.58 -15.25 8.93
C SER A 235 -12.39 -14.96 10.20
N ASN A 236 -12.01 -13.94 10.96
CA ASN A 236 -12.83 -13.44 12.07
C ASN A 236 -13.88 -12.45 11.51
N PRO A 237 -15.18 -12.69 11.69
CA PRO A 237 -16.23 -11.82 11.19
C PRO A 237 -16.34 -10.46 11.91
N GLN A 238 -15.62 -10.24 13.03
CA GLN A 238 -15.56 -8.93 13.70
C GLN A 238 -14.63 -7.93 12.99
N TRP A 239 -13.88 -8.35 11.98
CA TRP A 239 -13.13 -7.43 11.11
C TRP A 239 -14.05 -6.77 10.08
N ALA A 240 -13.54 -5.75 9.38
CA ALA A 240 -14.29 -5.02 8.35
C ALA A 240 -14.90 -5.97 7.29
N GLN A 241 -16.21 -6.20 7.35
CA GLN A 241 -16.89 -7.25 6.60
C GLN A 241 -17.07 -6.93 5.10
N SER A 242 -15.98 -6.98 4.34
CA SER A 242 -15.93 -6.67 2.90
C SER A 242 -15.59 -7.89 2.04
N PHE A 243 -15.70 -7.77 0.72
CA PHE A 243 -15.11 -8.75 -0.21
C PHE A 243 -13.60 -8.52 -0.37
N TYR A 244 -12.81 -9.45 0.16
CA TYR A 244 -11.36 -9.47 0.00
C TYR A 244 -10.95 -10.41 -1.15
N PRO A 245 -10.03 -10.00 -2.04
CA PRO A 245 -9.50 -10.87 -3.08
C PRO A 245 -8.65 -11.99 -2.47
N LEU A 246 -8.72 -13.19 -3.05
CA LEU A 246 -7.86 -14.31 -2.67
C LEU A 246 -6.47 -14.19 -3.33
N PRO A 247 -5.35 -14.50 -2.64
CA PRO A 247 -4.00 -14.45 -3.21
C PRO A 247 -3.81 -15.35 -4.44
N SER A 248 -4.61 -16.42 -4.54
CA SER A 248 -4.76 -17.23 -5.75
C SER A 248 -6.20 -17.77 -5.83
N SER A 249 -6.75 -17.88 -7.03
CA SER A 249 -8.14 -18.26 -7.22
C SER A 249 -8.36 -19.77 -7.10
N VAL A 250 -9.29 -20.20 -6.24
CA VAL A 250 -9.54 -21.62 -5.94
C VAL A 250 -10.49 -22.25 -6.96
N GLN A 251 -10.03 -23.29 -7.63
CA GLN A 251 -10.83 -24.07 -8.58
C GLN A 251 -11.76 -25.06 -7.85
N ILE A 252 -13.04 -25.04 -8.21
CA ILE A 252 -14.07 -25.97 -7.76
C ILE A 252 -14.60 -26.72 -8.99
N GLU A 253 -14.73 -28.04 -8.88
CA GLU A 253 -15.15 -28.96 -9.95
C GLU A 253 -16.35 -29.81 -9.49
N LYS A 254 -17.09 -30.35 -10.45
CA LYS A 254 -18.20 -31.27 -10.20
C LYS A 254 -17.76 -32.46 -9.34
N GLY A 255 -18.39 -32.65 -8.18
CA GLY A 255 -18.04 -33.67 -7.20
C GLY A 255 -17.30 -33.14 -5.97
N ASP A 256 -16.87 -31.88 -5.97
CA ASP A 256 -16.35 -31.22 -4.77
C ASP A 256 -17.47 -30.97 -3.76
N PHE A 257 -17.15 -31.09 -2.47
CA PHE A 257 -18.03 -30.62 -1.40
C PHE A 257 -17.53 -29.28 -0.87
N PHE A 258 -18.44 -28.34 -0.67
CA PHE A 258 -18.22 -27.21 0.23
C PHE A 258 -18.52 -27.66 1.65
N VAL A 259 -17.64 -27.33 2.59
CA VAL A 259 -17.81 -27.56 4.03
C VAL A 259 -17.35 -26.30 4.76
N GLY A 260 -18.20 -25.71 5.58
CA GLY A 260 -17.87 -24.53 6.36
C GLY A 260 -18.44 -24.61 7.77
N GLN A 261 -17.99 -23.70 8.62
CA GLN A 261 -18.58 -23.47 9.93
C GLN A 261 -18.45 -22.00 10.32
N CYS A 262 -19.39 -21.58 11.15
CA CYS A 262 -19.24 -20.41 12.01
C CYS A 262 -19.05 -20.87 13.45
N VAL A 263 -18.29 -20.09 14.23
CA VAL A 263 -17.81 -20.45 15.57
C VAL A 263 -18.00 -19.26 16.49
N TYR A 264 -18.59 -19.50 17.66
CA TYR A 264 -19.09 -18.46 18.56
C TYR A 264 -18.72 -18.71 20.02
N ASP A 265 -18.58 -17.63 20.77
CA ASP A 265 -18.56 -17.64 22.23
C ASP A 265 -19.72 -16.80 22.76
N ASN A 266 -20.58 -17.39 23.58
CA ASN A 266 -21.69 -16.71 24.21
C ASN A 266 -21.42 -16.45 25.70
N ASP A 267 -21.05 -15.21 26.02
CA ASP A 267 -20.84 -14.72 27.37
C ASP A 267 -22.12 -14.12 28.00
N ASP A 268 -23.25 -14.08 27.29
CA ASP A 268 -24.55 -13.63 27.84
C ASP A 268 -25.12 -14.63 28.86
N ASP A 269 -26.12 -14.17 29.63
CA ASP A 269 -26.98 -15.01 30.49
C ASP A 269 -28.23 -15.56 29.75
N ARG A 270 -28.34 -15.31 28.43
CA ARG A 270 -29.43 -15.78 27.56
C ARG A 270 -28.93 -16.68 26.42
N THR A 271 -29.84 -17.45 25.83
CA THR A 271 -29.57 -18.16 24.57
C THR A 271 -29.69 -17.19 23.39
N ILE A 272 -28.69 -17.17 22.50
CA ILE A 272 -28.76 -16.43 21.22
C ILE A 272 -29.30 -17.37 20.13
N SER A 273 -30.11 -16.85 19.21
CA SER A 273 -30.72 -17.60 18.09
C SER A 273 -30.35 -17.00 16.74
N ALA A 274 -30.54 -17.74 15.65
CA ALA A 274 -30.42 -17.20 14.30
C ALA A 274 -31.45 -16.09 14.03
N GLY A 275 -31.01 -14.97 13.46
CA GLY A 275 -31.90 -13.85 13.13
C GLY A 275 -31.20 -12.73 12.35
N SER A 276 -31.81 -11.55 12.32
CA SER A 276 -31.40 -10.44 11.44
C SER A 276 -31.17 -9.11 12.16
N THR A 277 -31.22 -9.10 13.50
CA THR A 277 -30.89 -7.94 14.34
C THR A 277 -29.57 -8.20 15.07
N HIS A 278 -28.95 -7.15 15.60
CA HIS A 278 -27.75 -7.27 16.45
C HIS A 278 -28.03 -7.98 17.80
N HIS A 279 -29.29 -8.24 18.15
CA HIS A 279 -29.64 -9.11 19.30
C HIS A 279 -29.66 -10.60 18.95
N ASP A 280 -29.71 -10.93 17.66
CA ASP A 280 -29.65 -12.28 17.08
C ASP A 280 -28.23 -12.56 16.56
N GLU A 281 -28.02 -13.72 15.93
CA GLU A 281 -26.75 -14.11 15.32
C GLU A 281 -26.91 -14.62 13.87
N MET A 282 -25.86 -14.52 13.06
CA MET A 282 -25.79 -15.00 11.68
C MET A 282 -24.56 -15.89 11.42
N CYS A 283 -24.67 -16.74 10.39
CA CYS A 283 -23.55 -17.49 9.84
C CYS A 283 -23.53 -17.32 8.33
N ASN A 284 -22.78 -16.33 7.81
CA ASN A 284 -22.69 -16.08 6.37
C ASN A 284 -21.23 -16.07 5.87
N VAL A 285 -20.97 -16.84 4.81
CA VAL A 285 -19.74 -16.82 4.02
C VAL A 285 -20.08 -16.67 2.55
N TYR A 286 -19.79 -15.50 1.98
CA TYR A 286 -20.02 -15.21 0.57
C TYR A 286 -18.74 -15.49 -0.22
N ALA A 287 -18.80 -16.44 -1.16
CA ALA A 287 -17.71 -16.73 -2.09
C ALA A 287 -18.05 -16.15 -3.47
N MET A 288 -17.29 -15.14 -3.91
CA MET A 288 -17.38 -14.56 -5.24
C MET A 288 -16.47 -15.33 -6.20
N TYR A 289 -17.04 -15.78 -7.31
CA TYR A 289 -16.40 -16.70 -8.24
C TYR A 289 -16.67 -16.33 -9.70
N SER A 290 -15.82 -16.80 -10.60
CA SER A 290 -16.02 -16.69 -12.05
C SER A 290 -16.38 -18.03 -12.67
N TYR A 291 -17.19 -18.00 -13.73
CA TYR A 291 -17.65 -19.16 -14.50
C TYR A 291 -17.78 -18.82 -15.99
N GLU A 292 -17.67 -19.82 -16.87
CA GLU A 292 -17.88 -19.61 -18.31
C GLU A 292 -19.38 -19.63 -18.63
N PRO A 293 -19.97 -18.58 -19.26
CA PRO A 293 -21.41 -18.51 -19.49
C PRO A 293 -21.97 -19.59 -20.42
N SER A 294 -21.12 -20.13 -21.30
CA SER A 294 -21.40 -21.26 -22.20
C SER A 294 -21.70 -22.56 -21.45
N ALA A 295 -21.24 -22.68 -20.20
CA ALA A 295 -21.28 -23.92 -19.43
C ALA A 295 -22.53 -24.07 -18.55
N THR A 296 -23.43 -23.09 -18.52
CA THR A 296 -24.77 -23.21 -17.91
C THR A 296 -25.87 -22.93 -18.95
N PRO A 297 -26.97 -23.71 -19.00
CA PRO A 297 -27.96 -23.63 -20.10
C PRO A 297 -28.61 -22.25 -20.30
N THR A 298 -28.66 -21.46 -19.24
CA THR A 298 -29.25 -20.12 -19.15
C THR A 298 -28.21 -19.00 -18.99
N GLY A 299 -26.91 -19.34 -18.97
CA GLY A 299 -25.83 -18.40 -18.66
C GLY A 299 -25.90 -17.80 -17.25
N THR A 300 -26.67 -18.40 -16.34
CA THR A 300 -26.87 -17.99 -14.94
C THR A 300 -25.80 -18.61 -14.03
N PRO A 301 -25.58 -18.06 -12.80
CA PRO A 301 -24.64 -18.61 -11.85
C PRO A 301 -24.95 -20.08 -11.49
N PRO A 302 -23.98 -21.02 -11.56
CA PRO A 302 -24.21 -22.44 -11.30
C PRO A 302 -24.47 -22.81 -9.83
N ILE A 303 -24.19 -21.91 -8.88
CA ILE A 303 -24.56 -22.06 -7.46
C ILE A 303 -24.80 -20.69 -6.80
N SER A 304 -25.92 -20.55 -6.11
CA SER A 304 -26.30 -19.33 -5.36
C SER A 304 -26.12 -19.46 -3.85
N GLY A 305 -26.16 -20.68 -3.30
CA GLY A 305 -25.94 -20.89 -1.87
C GLY A 305 -25.75 -22.35 -1.46
N CYS A 306 -25.35 -22.53 -0.19
CA CYS A 306 -24.95 -23.78 0.44
C CYS A 306 -25.49 -23.77 1.89
N TRP A 307 -26.56 -24.52 2.16
CA TRP A 307 -27.46 -24.25 3.29
C TRP A 307 -27.54 -25.40 4.30
N GLY A 308 -27.13 -25.16 5.55
CA GLY A 308 -27.11 -26.15 6.63
C GLY A 308 -26.12 -27.30 6.38
N ASP A 309 -25.94 -28.23 7.33
CA ASP A 309 -25.05 -29.41 7.15
C ASP A 309 -25.74 -30.49 6.30
N ALA A 310 -26.08 -30.16 5.05
CA ALA A 310 -26.85 -31.03 4.15
C ALA A 310 -26.10 -32.30 3.71
N VAL A 311 -24.80 -32.41 4.02
CA VAL A 311 -24.01 -33.63 3.91
C VAL A 311 -23.46 -33.99 5.31
N THR A 312 -24.38 -34.44 6.17
CA THR A 312 -24.17 -34.77 7.58
C THR A 312 -22.83 -35.47 7.83
N ALA A 313 -22.10 -34.98 8.83
CA ALA A 313 -20.77 -35.46 9.24
C ALA A 313 -19.59 -35.15 8.30
N MET A 314 -19.78 -34.47 7.15
CA MET A 314 -18.66 -33.75 6.50
C MET A 314 -18.03 -32.72 7.44
N SER A 315 -18.84 -32.14 8.33
CA SER A 315 -18.42 -31.33 9.46
C SER A 315 -17.35 -31.97 10.37
N ARG A 316 -17.21 -33.30 10.39
CA ARG A 316 -16.14 -34.02 11.13
C ARG A 316 -14.78 -34.00 10.43
N LEU A 317 -14.72 -33.60 9.15
CA LEU A 317 -13.47 -33.50 8.39
C LEU A 317 -12.77 -32.15 8.58
N MET A 318 -13.42 -31.17 9.23
CA MET A 318 -12.85 -29.84 9.44
C MET A 318 -11.62 -29.92 10.37
N PRO A 319 -10.50 -29.22 10.06
CA PRO A 319 -9.28 -29.30 10.86
C PRO A 319 -9.50 -28.93 12.34
N PRO A 320 -8.74 -29.49 13.30
CA PRO A 320 -8.88 -29.15 14.71
C PRO A 320 -8.74 -27.66 15.01
N ASP A 321 -7.86 -26.96 14.27
CA ASP A 321 -7.62 -25.52 14.41
C ASP A 321 -8.72 -24.63 13.79
N SER A 322 -9.71 -25.20 13.10
CA SER A 322 -10.78 -24.45 12.41
C SER A 322 -11.64 -23.58 13.33
N VAL A 323 -11.60 -23.83 14.64
CA VAL A 323 -12.26 -23.01 15.69
C VAL A 323 -11.38 -21.92 16.30
N ILE A 324 -10.08 -21.96 16.04
CA ILE A 324 -9.17 -20.91 16.50
C ILE A 324 -9.31 -19.76 15.50
N ALA A 325 -9.59 -18.55 15.98
CA ALA A 325 -9.59 -17.36 15.13
C ALA A 325 -8.23 -17.22 14.43
N PRO A 326 -8.19 -16.92 13.12
CA PRO A 326 -6.94 -16.58 12.47
C PRO A 326 -6.38 -15.30 13.11
N ALA A 327 -5.05 -15.14 13.06
CA ALA A 327 -4.42 -13.84 13.23
C ALA A 327 -5.00 -12.86 12.20
N SER A 328 -4.90 -11.55 12.49
CA SER A 328 -5.44 -10.49 11.64
C SER A 328 -4.92 -10.60 10.18
N PRO A 329 -5.67 -10.09 9.16
CA PRO A 329 -5.45 -10.41 7.75
C PRO A 329 -4.06 -10.20 7.10
N ALA A 330 -3.01 -9.81 7.81
CA ALA A 330 -1.63 -9.96 7.32
C ALA A 330 -1.26 -11.41 6.95
N ASP A 331 -1.84 -12.43 7.63
CA ASP A 331 -1.21 -13.76 7.74
C ASP A 331 -1.77 -14.86 6.80
N ILE A 332 -1.97 -14.54 5.50
CA ILE A 332 -2.31 -15.55 4.46
C ILE A 332 -1.41 -15.40 3.22
N GLY A 333 -0.13 -15.77 3.38
CA GLY A 333 0.89 -15.68 2.32
C GLY A 333 1.99 -16.77 2.28
N GLY A 334 1.92 -17.81 3.13
CA GLY A 334 2.96 -18.84 3.27
C GLY A 334 2.53 -20.25 2.82
N THR A 335 3.50 -21.15 2.57
CA THR A 335 3.21 -22.55 2.13
C THR A 335 3.72 -23.59 3.14
N ASN A 336 3.30 -24.85 3.01
CA ASN A 336 3.40 -25.86 4.09
C ASN A 336 4.82 -26.23 4.58
N ASN A 337 5.91 -25.69 4.02
CA ASN A 337 7.26 -25.92 4.54
C ASN A 337 7.57 -25.11 5.81
N ASP A 338 6.89 -23.98 6.03
CA ASP A 338 7.23 -23.03 7.11
C ASP A 338 6.78 -23.53 8.50
N LYS A 339 5.89 -24.53 8.55
CA LYS A 339 5.24 -25.04 9.77
C LYS A 339 6.18 -25.70 10.80
N ILE A 340 7.44 -25.98 10.45
CA ILE A 340 8.47 -26.45 11.39
C ILE A 340 9.28 -25.27 11.97
N LEU A 341 9.31 -24.12 11.27
CA LEU A 341 10.01 -22.92 11.70
C LEU A 341 9.13 -22.00 12.56
N THR A 342 7.85 -21.81 12.19
CA THR A 342 6.95 -20.83 12.86
C THR A 342 6.80 -21.08 14.36
N LYS A 343 6.77 -22.34 14.82
CA LYS A 343 6.63 -22.63 16.26
C LYS A 343 7.81 -22.07 17.07
N HIS A 344 9.03 -22.16 16.56
CA HIS A 344 10.21 -21.60 17.22
C HIS A 344 10.26 -20.07 17.20
N ILE A 345 9.50 -19.40 16.32
CA ILE A 345 9.47 -17.92 16.23
C ILE A 345 8.43 -17.32 17.19
N LEU A 346 7.26 -17.96 17.36
CA LEU A 346 6.28 -17.53 18.37
C LEU A 346 6.72 -17.85 19.82
N GLU A 347 7.51 -18.90 20.02
CA GLU A 347 8.22 -19.10 21.30
C GLU A 347 9.36 -18.07 21.49
N ALA A 348 9.89 -17.50 20.39
CA ALA A 348 10.93 -16.48 20.42
C ALA A 348 10.44 -15.05 20.64
N SER A 349 9.21 -14.64 20.29
CA SER A 349 8.72 -13.28 20.60
C SER A 349 8.64 -13.05 22.12
N ASN A 350 8.11 -14.03 22.85
CA ASN A 350 8.13 -14.07 24.32
C ASN A 350 9.55 -14.25 24.89
N GLY A 351 10.44 -15.01 24.22
CA GLY A 351 11.78 -15.36 24.72
C GLY A 351 12.92 -14.39 24.39
N ASN A 352 12.86 -13.65 23.28
CA ASN A 352 14.01 -12.91 22.73
C ASN A 352 14.35 -11.69 23.60
N VAL A 353 15.44 -11.82 24.36
CA VAL A 353 16.11 -10.71 25.04
C VAL A 353 17.27 -10.27 24.15
N TYR A 354 17.18 -9.08 23.58
CA TYR A 354 18.27 -8.48 22.82
C TYR A 354 19.38 -8.00 23.77
N LYS A 355 20.62 -8.06 23.32
CA LYS A 355 21.81 -7.54 24.03
C LYS A 355 22.63 -6.65 23.11
N SER A 356 23.20 -5.59 23.67
CA SER A 356 24.20 -4.76 22.98
C SER A 356 25.41 -5.60 22.59
N VAL A 357 25.84 -5.50 21.33
CA VAL A 357 27.08 -6.12 20.85
C VAL A 357 28.25 -5.23 21.24
N HIS A 358 28.87 -5.53 22.38
CA HIS A 358 30.10 -4.88 22.78
C HIS A 358 31.21 -5.24 21.78
N HIS A 359 32.01 -4.25 21.36
CA HIS A 359 33.02 -4.32 20.30
C HIS A 359 32.52 -4.25 18.83
N TRP A 360 31.24 -3.94 18.60
CA TRP A 360 30.73 -3.48 17.30
C TRP A 360 30.34 -1.99 17.39
N PRO A 361 30.62 -1.13 16.39
CA PRO A 361 31.32 -1.41 15.13
C PRO A 361 32.86 -1.45 15.28
N ASN A 362 33.59 -1.82 14.22
CA ASN A 362 35.06 -1.71 14.20
C ASN A 362 35.46 -0.24 13.99
N VAL A 363 35.48 0.52 15.09
CA VAL A 363 35.76 1.97 15.14
C VAL A 363 37.09 2.36 14.47
N GLN A 364 38.08 1.47 14.41
CA GLN A 364 39.37 1.74 13.76
C GLN A 364 39.28 1.77 12.23
N SER A 365 38.26 1.12 11.65
CA SER A 365 38.01 1.11 10.20
C SER A 365 37.15 2.29 9.73
N LEU A 366 36.35 2.88 10.63
CA LEU A 366 35.37 3.91 10.28
C LEU A 366 36.03 5.23 9.86
N PRO A 367 35.38 6.04 8.99
CA PRO A 367 35.84 7.40 8.73
C PRO A 367 35.88 8.20 10.03
N LYS A 368 36.93 9.01 10.21
CA LYS A 368 37.09 9.86 11.42
C LYS A 368 36.05 10.96 11.48
N GLU A 369 35.53 11.30 10.31
CA GLU A 369 34.56 12.33 9.98
C GLU A 369 33.11 11.79 10.05
N LEU A 370 32.91 10.54 10.53
CA LEU A 370 31.60 9.96 10.80
C LEU A 370 30.98 10.60 12.07
N GLY A 371 30.35 11.75 11.88
CA GLY A 371 29.56 12.47 12.88
C GLY A 371 28.12 11.96 12.99
N GLN A 372 27.16 12.88 13.14
CA GLN A 372 25.74 12.54 13.33
C GLN A 372 25.19 11.69 12.18
N VAL A 373 24.62 10.52 12.49
CA VAL A 373 23.87 9.71 11.51
C VAL A 373 22.54 10.40 11.22
N GLY A 374 22.25 10.64 9.95
CA GLY A 374 20.96 11.10 9.45
C GLY A 374 20.04 9.93 9.10
N GLY A 375 20.60 8.88 8.47
CA GLY A 375 19.84 7.70 8.05
C GLY A 375 20.72 6.44 7.92
N ILE A 376 20.11 5.27 8.03
CA ILE A 376 20.78 3.96 8.09
C ILE A 376 19.86 2.87 7.51
N ALA A 377 20.35 2.13 6.52
CA ALA A 377 19.58 1.06 5.87
C ALA A 377 20.42 -0.20 5.64
N LEU A 378 19.82 -1.38 5.84
CA LEU A 378 20.47 -2.67 5.57
C LEU A 378 20.14 -3.18 4.16
N ASN A 379 21.17 -3.42 3.35
CA ASN A 379 21.01 -4.11 2.08
C ASN A 379 20.84 -5.62 2.30
N ASN A 380 19.58 -6.04 2.42
CA ASN A 380 19.13 -7.42 2.66
C ASN A 380 19.48 -8.44 1.54
N ALA A 381 20.25 -8.04 0.51
CA ALA A 381 20.78 -8.91 -0.54
C ALA A 381 22.26 -9.34 -0.33
N ASN A 382 23.02 -8.60 0.50
CA ASN A 382 24.45 -8.85 0.75
C ASN A 382 24.90 -8.59 2.20
N ASP A 383 23.95 -8.40 3.12
CA ASP A 383 24.16 -8.11 4.55
C ASP A 383 25.16 -6.93 4.77
N GLU A 384 25.01 -5.89 3.95
CA GLU A 384 25.80 -4.67 4.00
C GLU A 384 24.96 -3.52 4.59
N LEU A 385 25.45 -2.95 5.69
CA LEU A 385 24.82 -1.81 6.34
C LEU A 385 25.33 -0.53 5.67
N VAL A 386 24.41 0.34 5.25
CA VAL A 386 24.77 1.65 4.66
C VAL A 386 24.33 2.75 5.60
N VAL A 387 25.23 3.70 5.85
CA VAL A 387 25.06 4.79 6.82
C VAL A 387 25.24 6.12 6.12
N PHE A 388 24.23 6.99 6.23
CA PHE A 388 24.22 8.36 5.72
C PHE A 388 24.43 9.34 6.89
N HIS A 389 25.61 9.94 6.99
CA HIS A 389 26.02 10.81 8.10
C HIS A 389 26.32 12.24 7.65
N ARG A 390 26.27 13.20 8.58
CA ARG A 390 26.39 14.64 8.30
C ARG A 390 27.84 15.14 8.17
N GLY A 391 28.81 14.24 8.00
CA GLY A 391 30.24 14.57 8.02
C GLY A 391 30.64 15.28 9.32
N SER A 392 31.47 16.32 9.21
CA SER A 392 31.77 17.27 10.30
C SER A 392 30.60 18.15 10.75
N ARG A 393 29.45 18.15 10.05
CA ARG A 393 28.31 19.02 10.39
C ARG A 393 27.45 18.44 11.50
N LYS A 394 26.86 19.34 12.28
CA LYS A 394 25.87 19.01 13.31
C LYS A 394 24.57 19.76 13.01
N TRP A 395 23.45 19.06 13.12
CA TRP A 395 22.15 19.72 13.23
C TRP A 395 22.02 20.30 14.64
N GLU A 396 21.76 21.60 14.72
CA GLU A 396 21.28 22.28 15.94
C GLU A 396 20.07 23.16 15.58
N PHE A 397 19.22 23.45 16.57
CA PHE A 397 17.91 24.11 16.37
C PHE A 397 17.97 25.41 15.54
N TYR A 398 19.06 26.18 15.67
CA TYR A 398 19.23 27.47 15.02
C TYR A 398 19.79 27.41 13.58
N TYR A 399 20.15 26.24 13.03
CA TYR A 399 20.80 26.17 11.69
C TYR A 399 19.91 26.59 10.50
N PHE A 400 18.65 26.96 10.74
CA PHE A 400 17.73 27.48 9.73
C PHE A 400 17.03 28.77 10.18
N ASP A 401 17.67 29.54 11.06
CA ASP A 401 17.27 30.84 11.61
C ASP A 401 17.03 31.97 10.58
N GLY A 402 17.25 31.70 9.29
CA GLY A 402 17.04 32.65 8.20
C GLY A 402 18.32 33.18 7.54
N VAL A 403 19.51 32.74 7.97
CA VAL A 403 20.78 33.13 7.31
C VAL A 403 21.49 31.95 6.65
N ARG A 404 21.51 30.78 7.30
CA ARG A 404 22.22 29.58 6.81
C ARG A 404 21.39 28.80 5.78
N PHE A 405 22.08 28.00 4.96
CA PHE A 405 21.49 27.07 3.98
C PHE A 405 20.47 27.67 2.98
N ARG A 406 20.57 28.97 2.66
CA ARG A 406 19.74 29.63 1.64
C ARG A 406 20.35 29.60 0.23
N ASP A 407 21.66 29.39 0.11
CA ASP A 407 22.38 29.28 -1.16
C ASP A 407 23.69 28.49 -1.02
N GLU A 408 24.38 28.28 -2.15
CA GLU A 408 25.59 27.47 -2.26
C GLU A 408 26.82 28.06 -1.56
N LYS A 409 26.81 29.31 -1.10
CA LYS A 409 27.98 29.95 -0.47
C LYS A 409 28.34 29.31 0.87
N TYR A 410 27.42 28.58 1.49
CA TYR A 410 27.69 27.78 2.69
C TYR A 410 28.54 26.53 2.39
N GLY A 411 28.67 26.14 1.12
CA GLY A 411 29.40 24.96 0.68
C GLY A 411 28.70 23.64 0.99
N SER A 412 29.00 22.63 0.19
CA SER A 412 28.67 21.23 0.46
C SER A 412 29.49 20.67 1.63
N ILE A 413 29.11 19.51 2.14
CA ILE A 413 30.00 18.66 2.95
C ILE A 413 31.15 18.21 2.03
N GLU A 414 32.39 18.38 2.47
CA GLU A 414 33.60 18.09 1.67
C GLU A 414 33.93 16.60 1.71
N GLU A 415 33.59 15.97 2.82
CA GLU A 415 33.80 14.57 3.19
C GLU A 415 32.78 13.65 2.49
N ASN A 416 33.12 12.37 2.33
CA ASN A 416 32.11 11.36 2.05
C ASN A 416 31.07 11.32 3.19
N VAL A 417 29.82 11.06 2.81
CA VAL A 417 28.67 11.04 3.74
C VAL A 417 27.89 9.74 3.70
N LEU A 418 28.10 8.89 2.69
CA LEU A 418 27.61 7.51 2.67
C LEU A 418 28.77 6.55 2.90
N VAL A 419 28.59 5.63 3.85
CA VAL A 419 29.56 4.62 4.27
C VAL A 419 28.90 3.25 4.19
N HIS A 420 29.49 2.34 3.43
CA HIS A 420 29.12 0.94 3.41
C HIS A 420 29.93 0.19 4.47
N ILE A 421 29.26 -0.59 5.30
CA ILE A 421 29.82 -1.26 6.48
C ILE A 421 29.42 -2.74 6.42
N ASP A 422 30.33 -3.63 6.81
CA ASP A 422 29.98 -5.02 7.06
C ASP A 422 29.03 -5.13 8.27
N ALA A 423 27.82 -5.66 8.10
CA ALA A 423 26.87 -5.74 9.20
C ALA A 423 27.38 -6.67 10.33
N GLN A 424 28.20 -7.68 10.00
CA GLN A 424 28.77 -8.61 10.97
C GLN A 424 30.04 -8.08 11.62
N THR A 425 31.08 -7.72 10.85
CA THR A 425 32.36 -7.26 11.44
C THR A 425 32.35 -5.79 11.88
N GLY A 426 31.38 -5.01 11.41
CA GLY A 426 31.31 -3.57 11.66
C GLY A 426 32.40 -2.77 10.93
N GLU A 427 32.96 -3.32 9.85
CA GLU A 427 34.08 -2.73 9.11
C GLU A 427 33.65 -1.90 7.90
N SER A 428 34.20 -0.69 7.76
CA SER A 428 33.99 0.18 6.59
C SER A 428 34.57 -0.44 5.31
N LYS A 429 33.70 -0.76 4.34
CA LYS A 429 34.04 -1.32 3.02
C LYS A 429 34.33 -0.26 1.97
N SER A 430 33.45 0.74 1.83
CA SER A 430 33.52 1.76 0.78
C SER A 430 32.75 3.03 1.18
N GLN A 431 33.03 4.15 0.52
CA GLN A 431 32.49 5.47 0.88
C GLN A 431 32.23 6.35 -0.35
N TRP A 432 31.19 7.17 -0.31
CA TRP A 432 30.83 8.12 -1.38
C TRP A 432 29.99 9.31 -0.86
N GLY A 433 29.53 10.18 -1.76
CA GLY A 433 28.67 11.33 -1.43
C GLY A 433 29.40 12.66 -1.23
N ALA A 434 30.74 12.69 -1.29
CA ALA A 434 31.54 13.91 -1.13
C ALA A 434 31.09 15.03 -2.08
N LYS A 435 30.94 16.23 -1.53
CA LYS A 435 30.54 17.48 -2.22
C LYS A 435 29.14 17.50 -2.85
N MET A 436 28.31 16.49 -2.56
CA MET A 436 26.96 16.38 -3.12
C MET A 436 25.87 16.95 -2.17
N PHE A 437 26.05 16.76 -0.86
CA PHE A 437 25.04 17.04 0.17
C PHE A 437 25.41 18.23 1.06
N TYR A 438 24.41 18.81 1.73
CA TYR A 438 24.51 19.97 2.60
C TYR A 438 24.04 19.68 4.03
N MET A 439 22.95 18.92 4.20
CA MET A 439 22.47 18.40 5.49
C MET A 439 21.68 17.09 5.30
N PRO A 440 22.38 15.94 5.25
CA PRO A 440 21.81 14.60 5.22
C PRO A 440 20.73 14.32 6.27
N HIS A 441 19.67 13.66 5.85
CA HIS A 441 18.63 13.09 6.73
C HIS A 441 18.38 11.62 6.35
N GLY A 442 17.17 11.21 5.97
CA GLY A 442 16.81 9.81 5.73
C GLY A 442 17.55 9.13 4.57
N LEU A 443 17.67 7.80 4.69
CA LEU A 443 18.26 6.88 3.72
C LEU A 443 17.39 5.61 3.64
N THR A 444 16.98 5.24 2.44
CA THR A 444 16.28 3.98 2.14
C THR A 444 17.02 3.23 1.04
N ILE A 445 17.00 1.89 1.07
CA ILE A 445 17.45 1.05 -0.04
C ILE A 445 16.23 0.28 -0.56
N ASP A 446 15.92 0.43 -1.84
CA ASP A 446 14.77 -0.25 -2.44
C ASP A 446 15.08 -1.71 -2.84
N HIS A 447 14.04 -2.41 -3.30
CA HIS A 447 14.12 -3.82 -3.72
C HIS A 447 15.06 -4.09 -4.92
N ASP A 448 15.41 -3.06 -5.69
CA ASP A 448 16.35 -3.13 -6.82
C ASP A 448 17.77 -2.70 -6.40
N GLY A 449 17.96 -2.31 -5.14
CA GLY A 449 19.22 -1.83 -4.58
C GLY A 449 19.55 -0.37 -4.91
N ASN A 450 18.57 0.45 -5.32
CA ASN A 450 18.79 1.89 -5.49
C ASN A 450 18.76 2.61 -4.12
N PHE A 451 19.61 3.62 -3.97
CA PHE A 451 19.70 4.44 -2.75
C PHE A 451 18.78 5.65 -2.87
N TRP A 452 17.83 5.76 -1.96
CA TRP A 452 16.90 6.88 -1.84
C TRP A 452 17.31 7.75 -0.66
N LEU A 453 17.48 9.06 -0.89
CA LEU A 453 18.12 9.98 0.06
C LEU A 453 17.34 11.28 0.18
N THR A 454 17.23 11.83 1.39
CA THR A 454 16.74 13.20 1.62
C THR A 454 17.88 14.13 2.05
N ASP A 455 17.85 15.36 1.53
CA ASP A 455 18.64 16.46 2.09
C ASP A 455 17.72 17.64 2.40
N ILE A 456 17.66 17.95 3.69
CA ILE A 456 16.75 18.95 4.23
C ILE A 456 17.21 20.39 3.97
N ALA A 457 18.52 20.63 3.81
CA ALA A 457 19.06 21.94 3.46
C ALA A 457 18.90 22.21 1.95
N LEU A 458 19.00 21.17 1.12
CA LEU A 458 18.70 21.27 -0.30
C LEU A 458 17.19 21.30 -0.59
N HIS A 459 16.33 20.89 0.36
CA HIS A 459 14.90 20.72 0.16
C HIS A 459 14.56 19.68 -0.92
N GLN A 460 15.35 18.60 -1.00
CA GLN A 460 15.34 17.66 -2.12
C GLN A 460 15.35 16.18 -1.72
N VAL A 461 14.77 15.37 -2.60
CA VAL A 461 14.77 13.89 -2.61
C VAL A 461 15.57 13.43 -3.81
N PHE A 462 16.40 12.40 -3.63
CA PHE A 462 17.27 11.84 -4.66
C PHE A 462 17.15 10.31 -4.75
N MET A 463 17.27 9.75 -5.95
CA MET A 463 17.55 8.32 -6.18
C MET A 463 18.88 8.14 -6.91
N PHE A 464 19.76 7.28 -6.38
CA PHE A 464 21.01 6.85 -7.01
C PHE A 464 20.97 5.35 -7.30
N LYS A 465 21.58 4.92 -8.42
CA LYS A 465 21.70 3.49 -8.75
C LYS A 465 23.01 2.92 -8.20
N PRO A 466 23.09 1.64 -7.83
CA PRO A 466 24.32 1.05 -7.31
C PRO A 466 25.47 1.01 -8.33
N ASN A 467 25.18 1.23 -9.62
CA ASN A 467 26.17 1.39 -10.69
C ASN A 467 26.39 2.86 -11.14
N ASN A 468 25.77 3.84 -10.48
CA ASN A 468 25.95 5.28 -10.71
C ASN A 468 25.72 6.06 -9.41
N LEU A 469 26.81 6.18 -8.64
CA LEU A 469 26.83 6.89 -7.34
C LEU A 469 27.26 8.37 -7.48
N THR A 470 27.66 8.83 -8.66
CA THR A 470 28.14 10.21 -8.87
C THR A 470 27.01 11.18 -9.23
N HIS A 471 25.95 10.71 -9.89
CA HIS A 471 24.82 11.54 -10.30
C HIS A 471 23.48 10.84 -10.03
N PRO A 472 22.50 11.52 -9.41
CA PRO A 472 21.19 10.95 -9.18
C PRO A 472 20.47 10.71 -10.51
N VAL A 473 19.70 9.63 -10.57
CA VAL A 473 18.83 9.29 -11.71
C VAL A 473 17.42 9.85 -11.57
N LEU A 474 17.05 10.31 -10.37
CA LEU A 474 15.85 11.11 -10.09
C LEU A 474 16.20 12.14 -9.00
N THR A 475 15.74 13.37 -9.17
CA THR A 475 15.81 14.44 -8.17
C THR A 475 14.47 15.18 -8.16
N ILE A 476 13.90 15.40 -6.97
CA ILE A 476 12.63 16.15 -6.78
C ILE A 476 12.83 17.19 -5.67
N GLY A 477 12.12 18.31 -5.75
CA GLY A 477 12.33 19.49 -4.91
C GLY A 477 13.21 20.53 -5.58
N GLU A 478 13.11 21.78 -5.14
CA GLU A 478 13.89 22.90 -5.67
C GLU A 478 15.06 23.21 -4.72
N ARG A 479 16.29 23.19 -5.26
CA ARG A 479 17.54 23.29 -4.50
C ARG A 479 17.58 24.59 -3.65
N PHE A 480 17.69 24.44 -2.32
CA PHE A 480 17.62 25.49 -1.28
C PHE A 480 16.29 26.24 -1.16
N LYS A 481 15.23 25.79 -1.85
CA LYS A 481 13.94 26.49 -1.90
C LYS A 481 12.83 25.62 -1.29
N SER A 482 12.48 25.96 -0.06
CA SER A 482 11.28 25.47 0.61
C SER A 482 10.02 25.76 -0.21
N GLY A 483 9.11 24.80 -0.27
CA GLY A 483 7.76 25.00 -0.79
C GLY A 483 6.80 23.89 -0.36
N SER A 484 5.51 24.11 -0.62
CA SER A 484 4.41 23.18 -0.32
C SER A 484 3.68 22.71 -1.58
N GLY A 485 4.15 23.05 -2.78
CA GLY A 485 3.63 22.50 -4.03
C GLY A 485 3.90 20.99 -4.18
N ASN A 486 3.24 20.37 -5.16
CA ASN A 486 3.24 18.91 -5.38
C ASN A 486 4.65 18.28 -5.57
N ASN A 487 5.59 19.04 -6.12
CA ASN A 487 6.98 18.62 -6.37
C ASN A 487 8.00 19.45 -5.56
N GLN A 488 7.55 20.11 -4.49
CA GLN A 488 8.36 20.93 -3.57
C GLN A 488 8.27 20.37 -2.16
N PHE A 489 9.33 20.52 -1.38
CA PHE A 489 9.39 20.03 0.00
C PHE A 489 9.81 21.13 0.97
N CYS A 490 9.42 20.99 2.24
CA CYS A 490 9.94 21.79 3.34
C CYS A 490 10.65 20.88 4.34
N ARG A 491 11.94 20.65 4.06
CA ARG A 491 12.83 19.72 4.78
C ARG A 491 12.26 18.29 4.77
N PRO A 492 12.33 17.56 3.63
CA PRO A 492 11.83 16.19 3.56
C PRO A 492 12.67 15.30 4.48
N ALA A 493 12.03 14.60 5.40
CA ALA A 493 12.70 13.83 6.44
C ALA A 493 13.13 12.45 5.94
N ASP A 494 12.20 11.67 5.37
CA ASP A 494 12.39 10.24 5.12
C ASP A 494 11.56 9.72 3.92
N ILE A 495 11.87 8.52 3.42
CA ILE A 495 11.33 7.93 2.19
C ILE A 495 10.96 6.45 2.40
N ALA A 496 9.86 5.99 1.78
CA ALA A 496 9.53 4.56 1.65
C ALA A 496 9.17 4.21 0.20
N VAL A 497 9.56 3.02 -0.29
CA VAL A 497 9.48 2.64 -1.72
C VAL A 497 8.76 1.31 -1.92
N MET A 498 7.78 1.29 -2.83
CA MET A 498 6.95 0.14 -3.20
C MET A 498 7.62 -0.73 -4.28
N ARG A 499 7.23 -2.01 -4.39
CA ARG A 499 7.72 -2.98 -5.42
C ARG A 499 7.40 -2.62 -6.86
N ASN A 500 6.54 -1.65 -7.12
CA ASN A 500 6.31 -1.11 -8.46
C ASN A 500 7.21 0.11 -8.77
N GLY A 501 7.98 0.59 -7.78
CA GLY A 501 8.82 1.79 -7.80
C GLY A 501 8.13 3.08 -7.36
N ASP A 502 6.82 3.07 -7.06
CA ASP A 502 6.14 4.23 -6.47
C ASP A 502 6.66 4.44 -5.05
N PHE A 503 6.66 5.69 -4.56
CA PHE A 503 7.31 6.00 -3.29
C PHE A 503 6.59 7.11 -2.53
N PHE A 504 6.87 7.16 -1.22
CA PHE A 504 6.31 8.10 -0.27
C PHE A 504 7.43 8.95 0.31
N VAL A 505 7.16 10.24 0.56
CA VAL A 505 8.08 11.17 1.20
C VAL A 505 7.42 11.76 2.43
N ALA A 506 8.08 11.64 3.59
CA ALA A 506 7.71 12.32 4.82
C ALA A 506 8.17 13.78 4.77
N ASP A 507 7.27 14.70 4.41
CA ASP A 507 7.53 16.13 4.29
C ASP A 507 7.10 16.87 5.56
N GLY A 508 7.54 16.34 6.71
CA GLY A 508 6.94 16.63 8.01
C GLY A 508 7.43 17.89 8.72
N TYR A 509 8.66 18.35 8.46
CA TYR A 509 9.31 19.40 9.25
C TYR A 509 8.70 20.80 9.11
N CYS A 510 7.99 21.09 8.01
CA CYS A 510 7.18 22.31 7.90
C CYS A 510 5.89 22.19 7.06
N ASN A 511 5.64 21.05 6.38
CA ASN A 511 4.41 20.84 5.60
C ASN A 511 3.48 19.78 6.21
N ASN A 512 3.83 19.16 7.35
CA ASN A 512 2.98 18.27 8.15
C ASN A 512 2.30 17.12 7.36
N ARG A 513 2.95 16.60 6.31
CA ARG A 513 2.33 15.70 5.32
C ARG A 513 3.20 14.52 4.88
N VAL A 514 2.54 13.49 4.37
CA VAL A 514 3.13 12.46 3.50
C VAL A 514 2.71 12.75 2.06
N ILE A 515 3.64 12.69 1.11
CA ILE A 515 3.36 12.80 -0.33
C ILE A 515 3.68 11.47 -1.01
N LYS A 516 2.79 10.97 -1.87
CA LYS A 516 3.04 9.82 -2.75
C LYS A 516 3.36 10.29 -4.18
N PHE A 517 4.43 9.73 -4.74
CA PHE A 517 4.83 9.87 -6.13
C PHE A 517 4.79 8.51 -6.83
N ASN A 518 4.65 8.51 -8.15
CA ASN A 518 4.92 7.33 -8.95
C ASN A 518 6.43 7.16 -9.18
N ARG A 519 6.85 5.98 -9.65
CA ARG A 519 8.26 5.68 -10.02
C ARG A 519 8.92 6.59 -11.07
N GLN A 520 8.14 7.45 -11.74
CA GLN A 520 8.63 8.48 -12.66
C GLN A 520 8.88 9.83 -11.95
N GLY A 521 8.63 9.93 -10.64
CA GLY A 521 8.70 11.16 -9.86
C GLY A 521 7.50 12.10 -10.05
N GLN A 522 6.38 11.59 -10.56
CA GLN A 522 5.16 12.37 -10.75
C GLN A 522 4.27 12.22 -9.52
N TYR A 523 3.80 13.34 -8.96
CA TYR A 523 2.86 13.37 -7.85
C TYR A 523 1.60 12.52 -8.13
N ILE A 524 1.19 11.70 -7.17
CA ILE A 524 -0.09 10.96 -7.17
C ILE A 524 -1.07 11.62 -6.20
N MET A 525 -0.69 11.74 -4.93
CA MET A 525 -1.55 12.17 -3.82
C MET A 525 -0.71 12.66 -2.64
N GLN A 526 -1.36 13.31 -1.67
CA GLN A 526 -0.77 13.61 -0.36
C GLN A 526 -1.84 13.53 0.72
N TRP A 527 -1.42 13.37 1.97
CA TRP A 527 -2.29 13.49 3.14
C TRP A 527 -1.49 13.99 4.36
N GLY A 528 -2.22 14.46 5.37
CA GLY A 528 -1.67 15.11 6.55
C GLY A 528 -2.14 16.55 6.67
N LEU A 529 -2.42 16.97 7.89
CA LEU A 529 -2.85 18.31 8.27
C LEU A 529 -1.98 18.84 9.42
N PRO A 530 -1.74 20.16 9.51
CA PRO A 530 -1.21 20.75 10.73
C PRO A 530 -2.20 20.57 11.88
N MET A 531 -1.68 20.48 13.11
CA MET A 531 -2.52 20.33 14.30
C MET A 531 -3.52 21.48 14.47
N THR A 532 -4.80 21.16 14.71
CA THR A 532 -5.87 22.15 14.90
C THR A 532 -6.04 22.57 16.37
N GLY A 533 -5.29 21.95 17.29
CA GLY A 533 -5.47 22.13 18.73
C GLY A 533 -6.67 21.37 19.30
N LYS A 534 -7.34 20.54 18.49
CA LYS A 534 -8.33 19.55 18.94
C LYS A 534 -7.62 18.26 19.32
N TYR A 535 -8.21 17.55 20.28
CA TYR A 535 -7.71 16.29 20.79
C TYR A 535 -8.84 15.26 20.90
N ASP A 536 -8.50 13.97 20.85
CA ASP A 536 -9.39 12.87 21.19
C ASP A 536 -9.58 12.72 22.71
N ASN A 537 -10.37 11.72 23.13
CA ASN A 537 -10.71 11.50 24.55
C ASN A 537 -9.50 11.09 25.40
N ASP A 538 -8.49 10.44 24.80
CA ASP A 538 -7.21 10.13 25.45
C ASP A 538 -6.24 11.32 25.43
N GLY A 539 -6.59 12.36 24.67
CA GLY A 539 -5.91 13.64 24.60
C GLY A 539 -4.78 13.69 23.57
N TYR A 540 -4.75 12.80 22.57
CA TYR A 540 -3.85 12.92 21.43
C TYR A 540 -4.50 13.78 20.32
N PRO A 541 -3.71 14.43 19.43
CA PRO A 541 -4.29 15.22 18.34
C PRO A 541 -5.16 14.34 17.43
N LEU A 542 -6.04 14.93 16.62
CA LEU A 542 -6.93 14.09 15.79
C LEU A 542 -6.14 13.22 14.78
N PRO A 543 -6.70 12.09 14.34
CA PRO A 543 -6.14 11.29 13.25
C PRO A 543 -5.84 12.15 12.01
N ASN A 544 -4.71 11.87 11.35
CA ASN A 544 -4.20 12.60 10.18
C ASN A 544 -3.80 14.08 10.44
N GLU A 545 -3.89 14.58 11.67
CA GLU A 545 -3.11 15.74 12.11
C GLU A 545 -1.67 15.31 12.47
N TRP A 546 -0.70 16.20 12.30
CA TRP A 546 0.72 15.91 12.54
C TRP A 546 1.46 17.10 13.14
N ASN A 547 2.47 16.79 13.97
CA ASN A 547 3.46 17.77 14.40
C ASN A 547 4.71 17.66 13.51
N ILE A 548 5.40 16.51 13.51
CA ILE A 548 6.53 16.23 12.60
C ILE A 548 6.46 14.78 12.12
N VAL A 549 6.10 14.60 10.84
CA VAL A 549 6.26 13.32 10.11
C VAL A 549 7.76 13.08 9.89
N HIS A 550 8.40 12.26 10.73
CA HIS A 550 9.87 12.20 10.80
C HIS A 550 10.49 10.99 10.11
N SER A 551 9.82 9.84 10.18
CA SER A 551 10.26 8.58 9.58
C SER A 551 9.05 7.81 9.06
N ILE A 552 9.23 6.99 8.02
CA ILE A 552 8.16 6.32 7.29
C ILE A 552 8.56 4.92 6.83
N ALA A 553 7.85 3.90 7.32
CA ALA A 553 8.11 2.49 7.06
C ALA A 553 6.94 1.82 6.29
N LEU A 554 7.27 0.93 5.37
CA LEU A 554 6.31 0.27 4.48
C LEU A 554 6.38 -1.26 4.56
N ASN A 555 5.25 -1.89 4.88
CA ASN A 555 5.01 -3.31 4.66
C ASN A 555 3.87 -3.48 3.63
N GLU A 556 4.24 -3.70 2.37
CA GLU A 556 3.28 -3.90 1.28
C GLU A 556 2.44 -5.18 1.44
N GLY A 557 2.97 -6.20 2.11
CA GLY A 557 2.27 -7.48 2.31
C GLY A 557 1.06 -7.31 3.22
N ALA A 558 1.25 -6.66 4.37
CA ALA A 558 0.18 -6.27 5.28
C ALA A 558 -0.57 -4.99 4.86
N GLN A 559 -0.18 -4.38 3.73
CA GLN A 559 -0.73 -3.11 3.22
C GLN A 559 -0.66 -1.96 4.25
N LEU A 560 0.44 -1.88 5.01
CA LEU A 560 0.68 -0.86 6.02
C LEU A 560 1.82 0.07 5.60
N LEU A 561 1.53 1.37 5.54
CA LEU A 561 2.51 2.45 5.50
C LEU A 561 2.38 3.23 6.80
N CYS A 562 3.31 3.02 7.74
CA CYS A 562 3.33 3.68 9.03
C CYS A 562 4.29 4.87 8.98
N ALA A 563 3.97 5.96 9.67
CA ALA A 563 4.88 7.09 9.84
C ALA A 563 4.89 7.60 11.29
N ALA A 564 6.08 7.98 11.76
CA ALA A 564 6.31 8.47 13.11
C ALA A 564 5.97 9.97 13.22
N ASP A 565 5.04 10.31 14.11
CA ASP A 565 4.66 11.67 14.47
C ASP A 565 5.48 12.12 15.69
N ARG A 566 6.76 12.45 15.46
CA ARG A 566 7.85 12.41 16.44
C ARG A 566 7.53 13.10 17.77
N GLU A 567 7.02 14.33 17.67
CA GLU A 567 6.74 15.21 18.82
C GLU A 567 5.35 14.96 19.46
N ASN A 568 4.51 14.12 18.83
CA ASN A 568 3.20 13.70 19.36
C ASN A 568 3.24 12.29 19.96
N PHE A 569 4.42 11.66 20.03
CA PHE A 569 4.67 10.38 20.72
C PHE A 569 3.86 9.19 20.16
N ARG A 570 3.45 9.27 18.88
CA ARG A 570 2.60 8.29 18.20
C ARG A 570 3.13 7.87 16.84
N ILE A 571 2.73 6.68 16.40
CA ILE A 571 2.87 6.23 15.01
C ILE A 571 1.47 6.23 14.42
N GLN A 572 1.30 6.77 13.21
CA GLN A 572 0.02 6.66 12.47
C GLN A 572 0.24 5.79 11.24
N CYS A 573 -0.62 4.79 11.04
CA CYS A 573 -0.52 3.84 9.94
C CYS A 573 -1.65 4.03 8.92
N PHE A 574 -1.30 3.94 7.64
CA PHE A 574 -2.13 4.26 6.49
C PHE A 574 -2.07 3.15 5.44
N HIS A 575 -3.07 3.07 4.58
CA HIS A 575 -3.07 2.17 3.44
C HIS A 575 -2.26 2.76 2.26
N PRO A 576 -1.18 2.11 1.79
CA PRO A 576 -0.21 2.69 0.84
C PRO A 576 -0.80 3.03 -0.54
N TYR A 577 -1.90 2.40 -0.95
CA TYR A 577 -2.50 2.67 -2.26
C TYR A 577 -3.48 3.86 -2.24
N SER A 578 -4.06 4.22 -1.09
CA SER A 578 -5.11 5.25 -0.98
C SER A 578 -4.81 6.40 -0.03
N GLY A 579 -3.76 6.32 0.81
CA GLY A 579 -3.48 7.34 1.84
C GLY A 579 -4.51 7.36 2.98
N GLN A 580 -5.36 6.33 3.08
CA GLN A 580 -6.39 6.22 4.11
C GLN A 580 -5.78 5.89 5.47
N PHE A 581 -6.15 6.64 6.51
CA PHE A 581 -5.81 6.33 7.90
C PHE A 581 -6.42 4.99 8.33
N LEU A 582 -5.60 4.13 8.93
CA LEU A 582 -6.00 2.82 9.45
C LEU A 582 -6.04 2.82 10.98
N ARG A 583 -4.98 3.29 11.64
CA ARG A 583 -4.88 3.38 13.11
C ARG A 583 -3.81 4.36 13.58
N GLN A 584 -3.91 4.79 14.83
CA GLN A 584 -2.83 5.40 15.60
C GLN A 584 -2.33 4.40 16.66
N ILE A 585 -1.03 4.41 16.92
CA ILE A 585 -0.35 3.54 17.88
C ILE A 585 0.34 4.44 18.91
N HIS A 586 -0.08 4.34 20.16
CA HIS A 586 0.48 5.08 21.29
C HIS A 586 1.52 4.22 21.99
N VAL A 587 2.80 4.52 21.72
CA VAL A 587 3.93 3.67 22.12
C VAL A 587 4.28 3.83 23.60
N GLU A 588 3.96 4.98 24.18
CA GLU A 588 3.87 5.18 25.64
C GLU A 588 2.58 5.93 26.01
N LYS A 589 2.33 6.09 27.31
CA LYS A 589 1.23 6.92 27.82
C LYS A 589 1.60 8.41 27.74
N LYS A 590 0.64 9.24 27.31
CA LYS A 590 0.74 10.71 27.31
C LYS A 590 1.39 11.25 28.60
N GLY A 591 2.57 11.85 28.47
CA GLY A 591 3.33 12.47 29.57
C GLY A 591 4.66 11.78 29.96
N THR A 592 5.07 10.70 29.31
CA THR A 592 6.35 9.99 29.59
C THR A 592 7.57 10.48 28.80
N ASN A 593 7.40 11.46 27.90
CA ASN A 593 8.45 12.16 27.15
C ASN A 593 9.28 11.30 26.16
N GLY A 594 8.73 10.23 25.59
CA GLY A 594 9.40 9.36 24.59
C GLY A 594 9.18 9.77 23.13
N ALA A 595 9.87 10.79 22.61
CA ALA A 595 9.75 11.20 21.20
C ALA A 595 10.20 10.09 20.22
N ILE A 596 9.37 9.74 19.24
CA ILE A 596 9.61 8.59 18.31
C ILE A 596 10.39 9.09 17.10
N TYR A 597 11.68 8.76 17.03
CA TYR A 597 12.56 9.27 15.98
C TYR A 597 12.45 8.44 14.70
N ALA A 598 12.48 7.11 14.79
CA ALA A 598 12.39 6.28 13.61
C ALA A 598 11.66 4.95 13.84
N ILE A 599 11.21 4.39 12.73
CA ILE A 599 10.47 3.14 12.65
C ILE A 599 10.94 2.33 11.45
N GLU A 600 10.97 1.00 11.57
CA GLU A 600 11.29 0.09 10.45
C GLU A 600 10.48 -1.21 10.61
N PHE A 601 10.02 -1.76 9.49
CA PHE A 601 9.35 -3.06 9.46
C PHE A 601 10.35 -4.21 9.42
N ALA A 602 10.10 -5.24 10.22
CA ALA A 602 10.81 -6.50 10.15
C ALA A 602 10.61 -7.16 8.77
N PRO A 603 11.67 -7.44 7.99
CA PRO A 603 11.54 -8.18 6.74
C PRO A 603 11.13 -9.63 7.01
N ASN A 604 10.21 -10.17 6.21
CA ASN A 604 9.84 -11.59 6.18
C ASN A 604 9.34 -12.20 7.51
N THR A 605 8.83 -11.39 8.44
CA THR A 605 7.97 -11.89 9.52
C THR A 605 6.57 -12.18 8.99
N ASN A 606 5.87 -13.13 9.62
CA ASN A 606 4.48 -13.47 9.31
C ASN A 606 3.54 -12.29 9.65
N GLU A 607 3.53 -11.90 10.92
CA GLU A 607 2.91 -10.67 11.39
C GLU A 607 3.73 -9.44 10.94
N PRO A 608 3.10 -8.27 10.75
CA PRO A 608 3.81 -7.03 10.39
C PRO A 608 4.42 -6.40 11.64
N ILE A 609 5.52 -6.98 12.09
CA ILE A 609 6.29 -6.49 13.24
C ILE A 609 7.01 -5.21 12.86
N LEU A 610 6.68 -4.12 13.54
CA LEU A 610 7.31 -2.81 13.41
C LEU A 610 8.21 -2.57 14.62
N PHE A 611 9.47 -2.23 14.35
CA PHE A 611 10.38 -1.71 15.35
C PHE A 611 10.25 -0.19 15.40
N ALA A 612 10.36 0.40 16.59
CA ALA A 612 10.34 1.85 16.78
C ALA A 612 11.37 2.27 17.82
N VAL A 613 12.07 3.39 17.62
CA VAL A 613 13.07 3.89 18.59
C VAL A 613 12.71 5.27 19.11
N THR A 614 12.72 5.42 20.45
CA THR A 614 12.55 6.72 21.11
C THR A 614 13.90 7.38 21.40
N GLY A 615 14.00 8.67 21.08
CA GLY A 615 15.28 9.37 20.96
C GLY A 615 15.24 10.85 21.33
N GLY A 616 16.32 11.56 21.00
CA GLY A 616 16.49 12.99 21.29
C GLY A 616 17.06 13.30 22.69
N ALA A 617 17.62 14.50 22.84
CA ALA A 617 18.35 14.92 24.04
C ALA A 617 17.46 15.12 25.30
N GLN A 618 16.18 15.47 25.11
CA GLN A 618 15.24 15.75 26.21
C GLN A 618 14.48 14.50 26.69
N THR A 619 14.58 13.37 25.97
CA THR A 619 13.89 12.12 26.30
C THR A 619 14.64 11.38 27.42
N SER A 620 14.00 11.25 28.58
CA SER A 620 14.50 10.44 29.71
C SER A 620 14.32 8.92 29.52
N ALA A 621 13.46 8.53 28.58
CA ALA A 621 13.02 7.15 28.36
C ALA A 621 13.35 6.64 26.93
N LYS A 622 14.65 6.58 26.59
CA LYS A 622 15.15 6.08 25.29
C LYS A 622 15.08 4.56 25.25
N LYS A 623 14.32 4.01 24.30
CA LYS A 623 13.94 2.60 24.24
C LYS A 623 13.78 2.16 22.79
N ILE A 624 13.91 0.86 22.54
CA ILE A 624 13.47 0.22 21.29
C ILE A 624 12.19 -0.56 21.58
N TYR A 625 11.17 -0.37 20.77
CA TYR A 625 9.89 -1.06 20.86
C TYR A 625 9.74 -2.08 19.75
N ILE A 626 8.99 -3.14 20.05
CA ILE A 626 8.55 -4.15 19.11
C ILE A 626 7.03 -4.14 19.16
N ILE A 627 6.40 -3.89 18.01
CA ILE A 627 4.99 -3.56 17.87
C ILE A 627 4.38 -4.46 16.79
N ASN A 628 3.21 -5.06 17.01
CA ASN A 628 2.41 -5.57 15.89
C ASN A 628 1.65 -4.37 15.28
N ALA A 629 2.05 -3.92 14.08
CA ALA A 629 1.47 -2.71 13.49
C ALA A 629 0.04 -2.89 12.93
N GLU A 630 -0.47 -4.12 12.88
CA GLU A 630 -1.83 -4.44 12.45
C GLU A 630 -2.84 -4.41 13.60
N THR A 631 -2.48 -4.94 14.77
CA THR A 631 -3.31 -4.77 15.98
C THR A 631 -3.08 -3.40 16.62
N GLY A 632 -1.85 -2.89 16.56
CA GLY A 632 -1.37 -1.73 17.30
C GLY A 632 -0.74 -2.08 18.66
N ASP A 633 -0.62 -3.37 18.99
CA ASP A 633 -0.09 -3.81 20.29
C ASP A 633 1.42 -3.58 20.41
N VAL A 634 1.83 -2.92 21.49
CA VAL A 634 3.23 -2.84 21.92
C VAL A 634 3.61 -4.17 22.57
N LEU A 635 4.11 -5.11 21.77
CA LEU A 635 4.52 -6.44 22.20
C LEU A 635 5.69 -6.40 23.21
N LYS A 636 6.61 -5.44 23.05
CA LYS A 636 7.81 -5.33 23.90
C LYS A 636 8.38 -3.92 23.93
N ALA A 637 8.90 -3.52 25.08
CA ALA A 637 9.81 -2.40 25.25
C ALA A 637 11.19 -2.93 25.72
N LEU A 638 12.26 -2.56 25.02
CA LEU A 638 13.62 -2.98 25.30
C LEU A 638 14.34 -1.89 26.13
N GLU A 639 14.21 -1.99 27.45
CA GLU A 639 14.71 -1.00 28.41
C GLU A 639 16.01 -1.41 29.13
N ARG A 640 16.33 -2.72 29.14
CA ARG A 640 17.46 -3.30 29.89
C ARG A 640 18.48 -3.90 28.93
N ASN A 641 19.77 -3.64 29.18
CA ASN A 641 20.90 -4.00 28.31
C ASN A 641 20.91 -3.32 26.92
N VAL A 642 20.09 -2.30 26.73
CA VAL A 642 20.01 -1.46 25.54
C VAL A 642 20.47 -0.05 25.92
N LEU A 643 21.75 0.27 25.68
CA LEU A 643 22.31 1.60 25.92
C LEU A 643 22.11 2.46 24.68
N LEU A 644 21.45 3.62 24.81
CA LEU A 644 21.13 4.55 23.71
C LEU A 644 21.52 5.99 24.10
N ASN A 645 22.27 6.69 23.25
CA ASN A 645 22.76 8.05 23.52
C ASN A 645 21.74 9.11 23.09
N SER A 646 21.40 9.15 21.81
CA SER A 646 20.41 10.02 21.16
C SER A 646 20.07 9.43 19.78
N PRO A 647 19.32 8.31 19.73
CA PRO A 647 19.06 7.60 18.48
C PRO A 647 18.25 8.47 17.52
N HIS A 648 18.62 8.39 16.25
CA HIS A 648 17.97 9.11 15.14
C HIS A 648 17.21 8.15 14.22
N ASP A 649 17.79 6.99 13.96
CA ASP A 649 17.30 6.06 12.93
C ASP A 649 17.59 4.59 13.26
N ILE A 650 16.84 3.66 12.65
CA ILE A 650 16.81 2.23 12.96
C ILE A 650 16.64 1.39 11.68
N THR A 651 17.40 0.32 11.54
CA THR A 651 17.13 -0.74 10.57
C THR A 651 17.33 -2.12 11.19
N VAL A 652 16.69 -3.15 10.64
CA VAL A 652 16.72 -4.52 11.18
C VAL A 652 17.08 -5.56 10.13
N SER A 653 17.77 -6.60 10.60
CA SER A 653 18.13 -7.79 9.82
C SER A 653 16.92 -8.51 9.21
N LYS A 654 17.19 -9.25 8.12
CA LYS A 654 16.20 -10.01 7.34
C LYS A 654 15.36 -11.02 8.13
N ASN A 655 15.79 -11.38 9.33
CA ASN A 655 15.15 -12.34 10.25
C ASN A 655 14.81 -11.71 11.62
N ALA A 656 14.93 -10.38 11.75
CA ALA A 656 14.78 -9.59 12.96
C ALA A 656 15.67 -9.98 14.17
N ASN A 657 16.67 -10.86 14.02
CA ASN A 657 17.54 -11.25 15.14
C ASN A 657 18.57 -10.18 15.51
N GLU A 658 18.90 -9.31 14.57
CA GLU A 658 19.82 -8.17 14.73
C GLU A 658 19.09 -6.85 14.46
N ILE A 659 19.36 -5.85 15.31
CA ILE A 659 18.88 -4.47 15.22
C ILE A 659 20.08 -3.54 15.13
N TYR A 660 20.05 -2.58 14.20
CA TYR A 660 21.10 -1.58 14.00
C TYR A 660 20.52 -0.17 14.21
N ILE A 661 21.20 0.65 15.01
CA ILE A 661 20.76 2.01 15.38
C ILE A 661 21.80 3.04 14.93
N GLY A 662 21.33 4.12 14.30
CA GLY A 662 22.09 5.34 14.02
C GLY A 662 21.86 6.39 15.11
N GLU A 663 22.94 6.98 15.61
CA GLU A 663 22.93 7.92 16.74
C GLU A 663 23.34 9.34 16.31
N LEU A 664 22.79 10.38 16.96
CA LEU A 664 23.23 11.77 16.81
C LEU A 664 24.56 12.09 17.53
N ALA A 665 25.50 11.15 17.49
CA ALA A 665 26.83 11.31 18.09
C ALA A 665 27.71 12.33 17.34
N SER A 666 28.87 12.63 17.93
CA SER A 666 29.93 13.41 17.29
C SER A 666 31.24 12.61 17.17
N SER A 667 31.17 11.29 17.34
CA SER A 667 32.27 10.35 17.47
C SER A 667 31.89 9.04 16.75
N PRO A 668 32.72 8.51 15.83
CA PRO A 668 32.36 7.32 15.05
C PRO A 668 31.99 6.08 15.89
N GLY A 669 32.62 5.92 17.07
CA GLY A 669 32.35 4.81 17.99
C GLY A 669 31.07 4.91 18.81
N ASP A 670 30.43 6.08 18.84
CA ASP A 670 29.12 6.31 19.49
C ASP A 670 28.00 6.47 18.46
N ALA A 671 28.34 6.58 17.17
CA ALA A 671 27.42 6.90 16.08
C ALA A 671 26.56 5.72 15.61
N LEU A 672 26.97 4.49 15.92
CA LEU A 672 26.31 3.25 15.49
C LEU A 672 26.26 2.25 16.64
N ARG A 673 25.15 1.50 16.76
CA ARG A 673 25.02 0.37 17.70
C ARG A 673 24.36 -0.84 17.05
N LYS A 674 24.82 -2.03 17.41
CA LYS A 674 24.20 -3.32 17.06
C LYS A 674 23.65 -4.00 18.31
N TYR A 675 22.47 -4.60 18.20
CA TYR A 675 21.88 -5.47 19.22
C TYR A 675 21.53 -6.82 18.59
N GLU A 676 21.79 -7.90 19.32
CA GLU A 676 21.52 -9.28 18.87
C GLU A 676 20.59 -10.00 19.83
N SER A 677 19.69 -10.82 19.28
CA SER A 677 18.76 -11.67 20.02
C SER A 677 19.48 -12.86 20.67
N LEU A 678 19.23 -13.10 21.96
CA LEU A 678 19.85 -14.20 22.72
C LEU A 678 19.61 -15.61 22.17
N THR A 679 18.66 -15.81 21.25
CA THR A 679 18.39 -17.12 20.63
C THR A 679 19.51 -17.62 19.70
N THR A 680 20.34 -16.74 19.14
CA THR A 680 21.50 -17.16 18.32
C THR A 680 22.67 -17.68 19.16
N LEU A 681 22.98 -16.99 20.27
CA LEU A 681 24.11 -17.29 21.17
C LEU A 681 24.05 -18.69 21.85
N VAL A 682 22.87 -19.33 21.84
CA VAL A 682 22.67 -20.70 22.34
C VAL A 682 23.06 -21.76 21.30
N GLN A 683 23.13 -21.44 20.01
CA GLN A 683 23.52 -22.41 18.98
C GLN A 683 25.03 -22.65 18.93
N GLU A 684 25.86 -21.61 19.09
CA GLU A 684 27.32 -21.77 19.06
C GLU A 684 27.83 -22.55 20.28
N SER A 685 27.32 -22.21 21.47
CA SER A 685 27.75 -22.80 22.75
C SER A 685 27.44 -24.30 22.88
N ASN A 686 26.50 -24.84 22.11
CA ASN A 686 26.18 -26.27 22.09
C ASN A 686 27.12 -27.13 21.20
N THR A 687 28.09 -26.53 20.50
CA THR A 687 29.04 -27.28 19.65
C THR A 687 30.36 -27.68 20.33
N SER A 688 30.62 -27.18 21.56
CA SER A 688 31.91 -27.31 22.25
C SER A 688 31.89 -28.18 23.52
N ALA A 689 30.80 -28.92 23.77
CA ALA A 689 30.54 -29.58 25.07
C ALA A 689 30.54 -31.13 25.05
N HIS A 690 31.23 -31.78 24.10
CA HIS A 690 31.40 -33.25 24.10
C HIS A 690 32.84 -33.71 23.79
N THR A 691 33.72 -33.55 24.79
CA THR A 691 35.04 -34.20 24.82
C THR A 691 35.34 -34.78 26.20
N SER A 692 35.26 -36.11 26.35
CA SER A 692 35.86 -36.80 27.50
C SER A 692 36.26 -38.25 27.17
N HIS A 693 37.50 -38.57 27.56
CA HIS A 693 38.16 -39.88 27.64
C HIS A 693 38.43 -40.70 26.35
N GLU A 694 39.74 -40.96 26.16
CA GLU A 694 40.34 -41.84 25.17
C GLU A 694 40.44 -43.29 25.67
N LEU A 695 40.61 -44.26 24.75
CA LEU A 695 41.66 -45.28 24.91
C LEU A 695 42.14 -45.85 23.56
N SER A 696 43.40 -46.29 23.55
CA SER A 696 44.28 -46.63 22.42
C SER A 696 43.85 -47.74 21.43
N ALA A 697 43.96 -47.43 20.11
CA ALA A 697 44.73 -48.12 19.03
C ALA A 697 44.61 -49.67 18.77
N PRO A 698 45.07 -50.24 17.61
CA PRO A 698 45.44 -49.66 16.31
C PRO A 698 44.84 -50.34 15.02
N LYS A 699 44.86 -49.61 13.89
CA LYS A 699 44.99 -50.05 12.47
C LYS A 699 44.49 -51.45 12.02
N ASN A 700 43.50 -51.49 11.09
CA ASN A 700 43.70 -52.14 9.77
C ASN A 700 42.74 -51.66 8.65
N LYS A 701 42.88 -52.26 7.45
CA LYS A 701 42.39 -51.82 6.12
C LYS A 701 40.89 -52.00 5.79
N GLU A 702 40.50 -51.22 4.78
CA GLU A 702 39.47 -51.46 3.74
C GLU A 702 37.98 -51.59 4.10
N SER A 703 37.19 -50.60 3.65
CA SER A 703 36.08 -50.87 2.72
C SER A 703 35.80 -49.64 1.82
N LYS A 704 35.03 -49.84 0.75
CA LYS A 704 34.89 -48.89 -0.38
C LYS A 704 33.84 -47.80 -0.11
N LYS A 705 34.16 -46.53 -0.39
CA LYS A 705 33.14 -45.55 -0.78
C LYS A 705 32.64 -45.89 -2.19
N LEU A 706 31.37 -46.24 -2.33
CA LEU A 706 30.72 -46.40 -3.65
C LEU A 706 29.95 -45.11 -4.02
N SER A 707 29.84 -44.83 -5.31
CA SER A 707 29.44 -43.52 -5.84
C SER A 707 27.95 -43.39 -6.16
N ILE A 708 27.36 -42.24 -5.80
CA ILE A 708 26.23 -41.65 -6.55
C ILE A 708 26.64 -40.25 -7.04
N LEU A 709 27.48 -40.21 -8.08
CA LEU A 709 27.74 -38.99 -8.87
C LEU A 709 28.03 -39.28 -10.35
N TYR A 710 27.67 -40.48 -10.82
CA TYR A 710 27.89 -40.94 -12.20
C TYR A 710 26.63 -40.77 -13.07
N ARG A 711 26.16 -39.52 -13.25
CA ARG A 711 25.15 -39.13 -14.26
C ARG A 711 25.13 -37.59 -14.46
N LEU A 712 26.08 -37.04 -15.23
CA LEU A 712 25.99 -35.68 -15.84
C LEU A 712 27.11 -35.33 -16.87
N SER A 713 27.74 -36.32 -17.51
CA SER A 713 28.88 -36.10 -18.42
C SER A 713 28.58 -35.83 -19.92
N PRO A 714 27.45 -36.26 -20.55
CA PRO A 714 27.23 -36.01 -21.99
C PRO A 714 26.91 -34.54 -22.33
N TYR A 715 26.07 -33.91 -21.51
CA TYR A 715 25.39 -32.66 -21.87
C TYR A 715 26.32 -31.45 -22.04
N ARG A 716 27.38 -31.36 -21.23
CA ARG A 716 28.34 -30.23 -21.27
C ARG A 716 29.08 -30.11 -22.61
N LYS A 717 29.18 -31.18 -23.41
CA LYS A 717 29.86 -31.14 -24.72
C LYS A 717 28.94 -30.65 -25.84
N GLN A 718 27.64 -31.02 -25.81
CA GLN A 718 26.66 -30.59 -26.81
C GLN A 718 26.33 -29.08 -26.70
N ILE A 719 26.13 -28.56 -25.49
CA ILE A 719 25.82 -27.14 -25.25
C ILE A 719 26.93 -26.23 -25.82
N ARG A 720 28.20 -26.58 -25.63
CA ARG A 720 29.34 -25.80 -26.15
C ARG A 720 29.38 -25.78 -27.69
N ILE A 721 29.03 -26.88 -28.35
CA ILE A 721 28.97 -26.94 -29.82
C ILE A 721 27.82 -26.09 -30.35
N ALA A 722 26.64 -26.17 -29.72
CA ALA A 722 25.47 -25.37 -30.10
C ALA A 722 25.74 -23.86 -30.03
N LEU A 723 26.38 -23.39 -28.93
CA LEU A 723 26.76 -21.99 -28.76
C LEU A 723 27.72 -21.48 -29.85
N VAL A 724 28.74 -22.28 -30.21
CA VAL A 724 29.69 -21.90 -31.27
C VAL A 724 29.00 -21.82 -32.64
N VAL A 725 28.12 -22.77 -32.97
CA VAL A 725 27.35 -22.74 -34.23
C VAL A 725 26.40 -21.54 -34.27
N PHE A 726 25.74 -21.21 -33.17
CA PHE A 726 24.81 -20.08 -33.10
C PHE A 726 25.52 -18.73 -33.33
N ILE A 727 26.67 -18.52 -32.68
CA ILE A 727 27.52 -17.33 -32.87
C ILE A 727 28.06 -17.27 -34.31
N ALA A 728 28.48 -18.39 -34.88
CA ALA A 728 29.00 -18.48 -36.25
C ALA A 728 27.95 -18.20 -37.34
N ILE A 729 26.64 -18.24 -37.03
CA ILE A 729 25.54 -17.89 -37.94
C ILE A 729 25.10 -16.43 -37.74
N LEU A 730 25.05 -15.95 -36.49
CA LEU A 730 24.62 -14.59 -36.17
C LEU A 730 25.58 -13.50 -36.68
N ILE A 731 26.91 -13.69 -36.56
CA ILE A 731 27.88 -12.68 -36.98
C ILE A 731 27.84 -12.45 -38.51
N PRO A 732 27.87 -13.48 -39.39
CA PRO A 732 27.74 -13.29 -40.83
C PRO A 732 26.39 -12.69 -41.24
N SER A 733 25.28 -13.14 -40.65
CA SER A 733 23.95 -12.60 -40.99
C SER A 733 23.79 -11.12 -40.59
N TYR A 734 24.33 -10.71 -39.44
CA TYR A 734 24.36 -9.30 -39.04
C TYR A 734 25.25 -8.44 -39.97
N THR A 735 26.44 -8.91 -40.35
CA THR A 735 27.30 -8.16 -41.28
C THR A 735 26.69 -8.04 -42.68
N ILE A 736 26.01 -9.09 -43.19
CA ILE A 736 25.24 -9.03 -44.44
C ILE A 736 24.11 -8.00 -44.35
N PHE A 737 23.39 -7.93 -43.22
CA PHE A 737 22.34 -6.93 -43.00
C PHE A 737 22.89 -5.49 -42.99
N VAL A 738 24.02 -5.25 -42.31
CA VAL A 738 24.69 -3.93 -42.31
C VAL A 738 25.15 -3.55 -43.73
N ILE A 739 25.76 -4.48 -44.47
CA ILE A 739 26.16 -4.27 -45.87
C ILE A 739 24.95 -3.95 -46.76
N TYR A 740 23.83 -4.66 -46.58
CA TYR A 740 22.59 -4.41 -47.32
C TYR A 740 22.03 -3.00 -47.05
N CYS A 741 22.00 -2.56 -45.78
CA CYS A 741 21.61 -1.20 -45.41
C CYS A 741 22.53 -0.13 -46.03
N LEU A 742 23.85 -0.34 -46.01
CA LEU A 742 24.82 0.56 -46.65
C LEU A 742 24.65 0.60 -48.18
N LEU A 743 24.33 -0.52 -48.83
CA LEU A 743 24.03 -0.59 -50.27
C LEU A 743 22.72 0.11 -50.62
N GLN A 744 21.68 0.01 -49.78
CA GLN A 744 20.43 0.77 -49.94
C GLN A 744 20.67 2.29 -49.83
N ILE A 745 21.48 2.74 -48.86
CA ILE A 745 21.88 4.15 -48.73
C ILE A 745 22.70 4.61 -49.96
N ARG A 746 23.62 3.77 -50.46
CA ARG A 746 24.42 4.06 -51.67
C ARG A 746 23.56 4.12 -52.94
N ASN A 747 22.54 3.27 -53.06
CA ASN A 747 21.61 3.30 -54.19
C ASN A 747 20.66 4.51 -54.14
N ARG A 748 20.21 4.94 -52.95
CA ARG A 748 19.47 6.21 -52.80
C ARG A 748 20.32 7.42 -53.23
N ARG A 749 21.64 7.41 -52.97
CA ARG A 749 22.57 8.44 -53.47
C ARG A 749 22.86 8.37 -54.99
N LYS A 750 22.53 7.27 -55.68
CA LYS A 750 22.65 7.13 -57.14
C LYS A 750 21.40 7.54 -57.93
N ARG A 751 20.28 7.88 -57.28
CA ARG A 751 19.06 8.36 -57.94
C ARG A 751 18.87 9.88 -57.79
N ARG A 752 19.77 10.63 -58.41
CA ARG A 752 19.57 12.03 -58.81
C ARG A 752 20.17 12.25 -60.20
N PRO A 753 19.36 12.49 -61.25
CA PRO A 753 19.81 13.28 -62.38
C PRO A 753 20.13 14.71 -61.91
N LEU A 754 21.04 15.40 -62.58
CA LEU A 754 21.35 16.80 -62.35
C LEU A 754 21.56 17.48 -63.71
N ASP A 755 20.50 18.08 -64.23
CA ASP A 755 20.47 18.96 -65.40
C ASP A 755 19.26 19.90 -65.26
N LEU A 756 19.15 21.04 -65.94
CA LEU A 756 20.07 22.18 -66.16
C LEU A 756 19.26 23.22 -66.99
N TYR A 757 19.64 24.50 -66.94
CA TYR A 757 19.01 25.63 -67.67
C TYR A 757 17.56 25.97 -67.22
N THR A 758 17.10 27.22 -67.02
CA THR A 758 17.36 28.57 -67.57
C THR A 758 16.89 28.78 -69.02
N SER A 759 16.20 29.86 -69.40
CA SER A 759 15.77 31.08 -68.68
C SER A 759 14.48 31.68 -69.29
N ASP A 760 13.91 32.68 -68.60
CA ASP A 760 13.33 33.93 -69.16
C ASP A 760 12.02 34.38 -68.48
N VAL A 761 12.14 35.36 -67.56
CA VAL A 761 11.07 36.32 -67.26
C VAL A 761 11.72 37.70 -67.12
N LYS A 762 11.36 38.63 -68.01
CA LYS A 762 11.76 40.05 -67.94
C LYS A 762 10.54 40.90 -67.56
N ASN A 763 10.55 41.51 -66.37
CA ASN A 763 10.61 42.97 -66.18
C ASN A 763 10.31 43.41 -64.72
N SER A 764 11.09 44.39 -64.27
CA SER A 764 10.91 45.24 -63.08
C SER A 764 10.13 46.52 -63.49
N PRO A 765 9.77 47.51 -62.64
CA PRO A 765 10.04 47.76 -61.21
C PRO A 765 8.71 47.84 -60.39
N THR A 766 8.50 48.51 -59.23
CA THR A 766 9.18 49.62 -58.53
C THR A 766 8.86 49.65 -57.02
N ASN A 767 9.61 50.46 -56.25
CA ASN A 767 9.43 50.71 -54.82
C ASN A 767 8.27 51.70 -54.49
N SER A 768 7.87 51.66 -53.20
CA SER A 768 7.39 52.78 -52.37
C SER A 768 6.03 53.49 -52.60
N SER A 769 5.38 53.75 -51.45
CA SER A 769 4.60 54.95 -51.07
C SER A 769 3.27 55.31 -51.78
N SER A 770 2.19 54.96 -51.06
CA SER A 770 1.28 55.93 -50.38
C SER A 770 -0.05 56.36 -51.02
N LEU A 771 -1.00 56.69 -50.12
CA LEU A 771 -2.21 57.53 -50.28
C LEU A 771 -3.35 57.03 -51.21
N PHE A 772 -4.62 57.45 -51.06
CA PHE A 772 -5.47 57.68 -49.87
C PHE A 772 -6.92 57.96 -50.34
N SER A 773 -7.91 57.13 -50.00
CA SER A 773 -9.33 57.53 -49.99
C SER A 773 -10.13 56.60 -49.07
N LYS A 774 -10.64 57.10 -47.95
CA LYS A 774 -12.03 57.59 -47.73
C LYS A 774 -13.09 56.45 -47.80
N TRP A 775 -14.00 56.30 -46.84
CA TRP A 775 -14.35 57.19 -45.71
C TRP A 775 -15.08 56.44 -44.58
N ILE A 776 -14.82 56.85 -43.32
CA ILE A 776 -15.79 57.11 -42.22
C ILE A 776 -16.78 55.97 -41.83
N ASN A 777 -16.90 55.58 -40.55
CA ASN A 777 -17.12 56.48 -39.40
C ASN A 777 -16.48 56.06 -38.05
N ARG A 778 -16.44 57.00 -37.11
CA ARG A 778 -15.87 56.99 -35.73
C ARG A 778 -16.47 58.20 -34.98
N PRO A 779 -16.16 58.51 -33.70
CA PRO A 779 -15.74 57.69 -32.56
C PRO A 779 -16.57 58.02 -31.27
N LYS A 780 -16.16 57.50 -30.10
CA LYS A 780 -15.97 58.19 -28.77
C LYS A 780 -16.01 57.14 -27.65
N THR A 781 -15.20 57.17 -26.57
CA THR A 781 -14.05 58.03 -26.20
C THR A 781 -13.00 57.22 -25.41
N PHE A 782 -11.93 57.84 -24.92
CA PHE A 782 -10.79 57.21 -24.22
C PHE A 782 -10.55 57.87 -22.84
N LYS A 783 -9.76 57.23 -21.97
CA LYS A 783 -9.50 57.46 -20.51
C LYS A 783 -10.31 56.50 -19.61
N GLY A 784 -9.81 56.05 -18.46
CA GLY A 784 -8.51 56.30 -17.80
C GLY A 784 -8.67 56.58 -16.30
N LEU A 785 -7.66 56.21 -15.48
CA LEU A 785 -7.74 55.99 -14.01
C LEU A 785 -8.65 54.78 -13.65
N GLU A 786 -8.45 53.97 -12.61
CA GLU A 786 -7.72 54.07 -11.31
C GLU A 786 -8.52 54.77 -10.18
N GLN A 787 -8.55 54.13 -9.00
CA GLN A 787 -9.14 54.59 -7.73
C GLN A 787 -10.68 54.80 -7.59
N ALA A 788 -11.22 53.97 -6.68
CA ALA A 788 -12.02 54.34 -5.50
C ALA A 788 -13.56 54.49 -5.57
N ILE A 789 -14.15 54.33 -4.36
CA ILE A 789 -15.51 54.71 -3.89
C ILE A 789 -16.64 53.78 -4.44
N GLU A 790 -17.44 53.04 -3.66
CA GLU A 790 -18.00 53.14 -2.29
C GLU A 790 -19.29 54.00 -2.22
N GLU A 791 -20.37 53.46 -1.64
CA GLU A 791 -21.71 54.07 -1.55
C GLU A 791 -22.40 54.35 -2.93
N GLU A 792 -23.72 54.27 -3.13
CA GLU A 792 -24.86 54.48 -2.23
C GLU A 792 -26.03 53.47 -2.35
N ASN A 793 -26.63 53.20 -1.20
CA ASN A 793 -28.06 53.23 -0.86
C ASN A 793 -29.19 52.89 -1.89
N GLN A 794 -29.96 51.86 -1.48
CA GLN A 794 -31.43 51.90 -1.27
C GLN A 794 -32.40 52.26 -2.43
N LEU A 795 -33.24 51.26 -2.78
CA LEU A 795 -34.68 51.40 -2.57
C LEU A 795 -35.06 50.45 -1.42
N LEU A 796 -35.44 50.98 -0.24
CA LEU A 796 -36.82 51.14 0.25
C LEU A 796 -37.47 49.78 0.64
N ASN A 797 -37.82 49.50 1.90
CA ASN A 797 -38.73 50.19 2.85
C ASN A 797 -40.19 50.23 2.34
N SER A 798 -41.24 50.07 3.15
CA SER A 798 -41.38 49.85 4.62
C SER A 798 -42.47 48.77 4.88
N ASP A 799 -43.09 48.49 6.05
CA ASP A 799 -43.20 49.04 7.43
C ASP A 799 -43.51 47.83 8.38
N GLU A 800 -43.76 47.86 9.69
CA GLU A 800 -44.07 48.93 10.68
C GLU A 800 -43.50 48.52 12.09
N GLU A 801 -44.12 48.95 13.21
CA GLU A 801 -43.79 48.66 14.63
C GLU A 801 -44.60 47.44 15.19
N ASN A 802 -44.46 46.87 16.42
CA ASN A 802 -44.45 47.52 17.74
C ASN A 802 -43.96 46.61 18.93
N GLN A 803 -44.05 47.12 20.17
CA GLN A 803 -43.22 46.76 21.36
C GLN A 803 -43.79 45.70 22.35
N LEU A 804 -42.89 45.16 23.22
CA LEU A 804 -43.01 44.84 24.69
C LEU A 804 -42.10 43.63 25.05
N SER A 805 -41.40 43.50 26.20
CA SER A 805 -40.79 44.44 27.17
C SER A 805 -39.95 43.70 28.23
N ASN A 806 -38.79 44.25 28.66
CA ASN A 806 -38.05 44.06 29.93
C ASN A 806 -37.66 42.60 30.39
N SER A 807 -36.46 42.34 30.94
CA SER A 807 -35.87 43.03 32.10
C SER A 807 -34.45 42.55 32.48
N ASN A 808 -33.78 43.34 33.33
CA ASN A 808 -32.62 43.07 34.21
C ASN A 808 -31.18 43.24 33.66
N GLU A 809 -30.31 43.71 34.56
CA GLU A 809 -29.06 44.45 34.29
C GLU A 809 -27.82 43.85 34.98
N ASP A 810 -26.63 44.31 34.57
CA ASP A 810 -25.36 44.12 35.28
C ASP A 810 -25.31 44.90 36.62
N VAL A 811 -24.60 44.35 37.62
CA VAL A 811 -24.07 45.15 38.75
C VAL A 811 -22.63 44.74 39.09
N ILE A 812 -21.73 45.73 39.04
CA ILE A 812 -20.32 45.62 39.46
C ILE A 812 -20.20 45.99 40.95
N PHE A 813 -19.33 45.29 41.70
CA PHE A 813 -18.84 45.81 42.99
C PHE A 813 -17.32 45.69 43.18
N LYS A 814 -16.77 46.47 44.12
CA LYS A 814 -15.32 46.76 44.28
C LYS A 814 -14.91 46.71 45.76
N ARG A 815 -13.62 46.41 46.01
CA ARG A 815 -12.87 46.57 47.30
C ARG A 815 -13.27 45.55 48.40
N LYS A 816 -12.43 45.21 49.40
CA LYS A 816 -11.07 45.68 49.80
C LYS A 816 -10.31 44.64 50.68
N GLN A 817 -8.98 44.74 50.68
CA GLN A 817 -7.99 44.43 51.76
C GLN A 817 -8.33 43.42 52.89
N ASN A 818 -7.46 42.43 53.11
CA ASN A 818 -6.52 42.43 54.26
C ASN A 818 -5.41 41.34 54.15
N ASN A 819 -4.35 41.49 54.97
CA ASN A 819 -3.18 40.62 55.15
C ASN A 819 -2.78 40.73 56.65
N PRO A 820 -2.14 39.75 57.32
CA PRO A 820 -0.65 39.71 57.33
C PRO A 820 0.05 38.34 57.60
N ALA A 821 1.38 38.32 57.35
CA ALA A 821 2.44 37.60 58.11
C ALA A 821 2.61 36.07 57.94
N ILE A 822 3.80 35.44 58.06
CA ILE A 822 5.23 35.87 58.13
C ILE A 822 6.18 34.67 57.79
N LEU A 823 7.50 34.90 57.65
CA LEU A 823 8.64 33.99 57.37
C LEU A 823 8.89 33.68 55.87
N GLN A 824 9.99 34.00 55.17
CA GLN A 824 11.37 34.50 55.44
C GLN A 824 12.49 33.44 55.40
N MET A 825 13.28 33.44 54.30
CA MET A 825 14.75 33.27 54.20
C MET A 825 15.15 33.29 52.70
N THR A 826 15.76 34.37 52.20
CA THR A 826 17.22 34.57 51.95
C THR A 826 17.82 33.61 50.90
N ASP A 827 18.26 34.06 49.71
CA ASP A 827 19.47 34.89 49.42
C ASP A 827 20.80 34.12 49.57
N SER A 828 21.85 34.35 48.79
CA SER A 828 22.02 34.96 47.44
C SER A 828 23.48 34.78 46.97
N ALA A 829 23.73 34.74 45.65
CA ALA A 829 25.00 35.06 44.96
C ALA A 829 24.86 34.87 43.44
#